data_AF-A0A4P5QSX7-F1
#
_entry.id   AF-A0A4P5QSX7-F1
#
_cell.length_a   1.000
_cell.length_b   1.000
_cell.length_c   1.000
_cell.angle_alpha   90.00
_cell.angle_beta   90.00
_cell.angle_gamma   90.00
#
_symmetry.space_group_name_H-M   'P 1'
#
loop_
_entity.id
_entity.type
_entity.pdbx_description
1 polymer ?
#
loop_
_entity_poly.entity_id
_entity_poly.type
_entity_poly.pdbx_seq_one_letter_code
_entity_poly.pdbx_strand_id
1 'polypeptide(L)'
;MAGLLLSLLLACGGRAEPAPAPDLDTLMSQLGDASFTVRDRAARGLRERAWEAREQVLAGLLVSDPEIRWQCRRLWSEVEERYLQEFVAAWDASRACGLAEWPRYRKLLGETKEARELFASMHRAEPELLVALSRQSGEGTKKDGDAGSNWLEVVIGRRSTRLEKGARAGEDPAVATGAAAALLYAGLNAGRTVSAEGNTALAIVIESTNLKSDMEKSEPLRRLVAAWVERNPLVNGLSPAIRFQSPKALENVGRILQDAAAPASGKQDALLFLAKGGRAGDRSLMLPLLDDRTVIDTYFFNGRDIELQVRDVALAAVIHLAGQDPQTFGFADRKLDPARLYAPLSLGFEDETKRTAALRQWNTFVAEKKPFPADKPVAGPGVAREEVRSKAPPANLSAGSLAPTPPAPDGTRDELLLRNGETVGGRFLAAPSNEAKLKWKTGDAAAAMDLPRVNVAGIKLTGTTPPKPGVAQAIVRLTNGDELHGRLVALTDDQVALDTAYAGPVNMKRPMVVSILPDSERSAGYTGPLRASEWKFSGREGWNYKDGAFVSSGSGSIQRELAWSGMPMGIEFDLAWRDLPSLKMQLTCNSKCSLTLDINSGRVGIGGTPVASGGRAGWIEQPKGPPVRPMTGIGDPNARAHFNMIIDPGTKTIAFFMNRKKWGVWRVNGDFEPAKYTVAFDSRCPGMVLGKIRIAKYNMVSDADDAPAADNPEEDVLRLANLDSTAGRIKKLEAGKVSVFAFGTDLELPIARVAQMDLAEGSRGRARRMAGDVFVTCHDGTQVTLDLEAIDEKNLIGSSENFGRMSIPRTALREFRFQVHEEIPGAVDDE
;
A
#
# COMPACT_ATOMS: atom_id res chain seq x y z
N MET A 1 -24.24 -89.12 16.18
CA MET A 1 -25.68 -89.04 16.51
C MET A 1 -25.94 -87.61 16.94
N ALA A 2 -26.47 -86.77 16.03
CA ALA A 2 -27.91 -86.59 15.79
C ALA A 2 -28.58 -85.83 16.95
N GLY A 3 -29.33 -84.75 16.78
CA GLY A 3 -29.79 -84.05 15.59
C GLY A 3 -30.81 -82.98 15.98
N LEU A 4 -31.02 -82.03 15.05
CA LEU A 4 -32.27 -81.31 14.74
C LEU A 4 -33.06 -80.57 15.86
N LEU A 5 -33.16 -79.24 15.71
CA LEU A 5 -34.39 -78.55 15.25
C LEU A 5 -34.19 -77.01 15.22
N LEU A 6 -34.03 -76.41 14.04
CA LEU A 6 -35.07 -75.61 13.37
C LEU A 6 -34.57 -75.02 12.02
N SER A 7 -35.19 -75.52 10.97
CA SER A 7 -35.51 -74.92 9.66
C SER A 7 -36.19 -73.53 9.80
N LEU A 8 -36.27 -72.59 8.85
CA LEU A 8 -36.08 -72.52 7.39
C LEU A 8 -36.05 -71.01 6.98
N LEU A 9 -35.28 -70.66 5.95
CA LEU A 9 -35.57 -69.75 4.81
C LEU A 9 -34.46 -68.76 4.43
N LEU A 10 -33.84 -69.09 3.29
CA LEU A 10 -33.00 -68.24 2.45
C LEU A 10 -33.76 -66.99 1.97
N ALA A 11 -33.06 -65.85 1.95
CA ALA A 11 -33.27 -64.83 0.94
C ALA A 11 -31.93 -64.19 0.55
N CYS A 12 -31.66 -64.23 -0.76
CA CYS A 12 -30.62 -63.58 -1.54
C CYS A 12 -29.98 -62.32 -0.93
N GLY A 13 -28.67 -62.37 -0.68
CA GLY A 13 -27.82 -61.18 -0.57
C GLY A 13 -26.90 -61.11 -1.77
N GLY A 14 -27.42 -60.63 -2.90
CA GLY A 14 -26.58 -60.27 -4.05
C GLY A 14 -25.52 -59.27 -3.60
N ARG A 15 -24.26 -59.49 -4.00
CA ARG A 15 -23.25 -58.43 -4.01
C ARG A 15 -23.81 -57.33 -4.90
N ALA A 16 -24.35 -56.28 -4.29
CA ALA A 16 -24.65 -55.06 -5.01
C ALA A 16 -23.31 -54.56 -5.59
N GLU A 17 -23.25 -54.40 -6.90
CA GLU A 17 -22.24 -53.55 -7.52
C GLU A 17 -22.26 -52.19 -6.79
N PRO A 18 -21.09 -51.60 -6.49
CA PRO A 18 -21.05 -50.26 -5.92
C PRO A 18 -21.84 -49.35 -6.86
N ALA A 19 -22.83 -48.65 -6.30
CA ALA A 19 -23.66 -47.71 -7.06
C ALA A 19 -22.74 -46.77 -7.88
N PRO A 20 -23.12 -46.44 -9.13
CA PRO A 20 -22.32 -45.55 -9.97
C PRO A 20 -22.02 -44.26 -9.21
N ALA A 21 -20.77 -43.80 -9.30
CA ALA A 21 -20.36 -42.57 -8.65
C ALA A 21 -21.31 -41.44 -9.07
N PRO A 22 -21.83 -40.63 -8.11
CA PRO A 22 -22.74 -39.55 -8.42
C PRO A 22 -22.11 -38.59 -9.44
N ASP A 23 -22.93 -38.08 -10.36
CA ASP A 23 -22.49 -37.04 -11.28
C ASP A 23 -22.16 -35.72 -10.54
N LEU A 24 -21.52 -34.79 -11.23
CA LEU A 24 -21.02 -33.56 -10.59
C LEU A 24 -22.17 -32.68 -10.08
N ASP A 25 -23.29 -32.62 -10.81
CA ASP A 25 -24.46 -31.82 -10.41
C ASP A 25 -25.12 -32.38 -9.13
N THR A 26 -25.15 -33.71 -9.00
CA THR A 26 -25.57 -34.40 -7.79
C THR A 26 -24.62 -34.11 -6.63
N LEU A 27 -23.31 -34.17 -6.86
CA LEU A 27 -22.30 -33.82 -5.86
C LEU A 27 -22.43 -32.36 -5.41
N MET A 28 -22.64 -31.42 -6.33
CA MET A 28 -22.85 -30.00 -6.03
C MET A 28 -24.12 -29.77 -5.21
N SER A 29 -25.22 -30.47 -5.53
CA SER A 29 -26.46 -30.39 -4.76
C SER A 29 -26.30 -30.97 -3.34
N GLN A 30 -25.53 -32.06 -3.21
CA GLN A 30 -25.25 -32.72 -1.93
C GLN A 30 -24.35 -31.90 -0.99
N LEU A 31 -23.68 -30.84 -1.48
CA LEU A 31 -22.98 -29.90 -0.62
C LEU A 31 -23.92 -29.10 0.28
N GLY A 32 -25.21 -28.98 -0.08
CA GLY A 32 -26.24 -28.33 0.74
C GLY A 32 -27.04 -29.29 1.62
N ASP A 33 -26.70 -30.58 1.64
CA ASP A 33 -27.47 -31.60 2.36
C ASP A 33 -27.40 -31.38 3.88
N ALA A 34 -28.48 -31.67 4.61
CA ALA A 34 -28.51 -31.52 6.07
C ALA A 34 -27.50 -32.45 6.79
N SER A 35 -27.16 -33.60 6.20
CA SER A 35 -26.22 -34.57 6.75
C SER A 35 -24.76 -34.21 6.47
N PHE A 36 -23.98 -34.05 7.53
CA PHE A 36 -22.53 -33.82 7.43
C PHE A 36 -21.80 -34.90 6.63
N THR A 37 -22.21 -36.17 6.77
CA THR A 37 -21.56 -37.28 6.07
C THR A 37 -21.82 -37.28 4.57
N VAL A 38 -22.97 -36.75 4.13
CA VAL A 38 -23.30 -36.56 2.72
C VAL A 38 -22.47 -35.40 2.16
N ARG A 39 -22.40 -34.27 2.89
CA ARG A 39 -21.56 -33.12 2.51
C ARG A 39 -20.08 -33.48 2.40
N ASP A 40 -19.52 -34.21 3.37
CA ASP A 40 -18.12 -34.65 3.36
C ASP A 40 -17.81 -35.60 2.18
N ARG A 41 -18.73 -36.53 1.88
CA ARG A 41 -18.59 -37.41 0.71
C ARG A 41 -18.64 -36.62 -0.60
N ALA A 42 -19.55 -35.66 -0.70
CA ALA A 42 -19.70 -34.80 -1.86
C ALA A 42 -18.43 -33.95 -2.09
N ALA A 43 -17.94 -33.32 -1.02
CA ALA A 43 -16.69 -32.57 -1.00
C ALA A 43 -15.49 -33.41 -1.47
N ARG A 44 -15.36 -34.65 -0.98
CA ARG A 44 -14.31 -35.57 -1.44
C ARG A 44 -14.45 -35.94 -2.92
N GLY A 45 -15.67 -36.24 -3.38
CA GLY A 45 -15.94 -36.58 -4.78
C GLY A 45 -15.58 -35.45 -5.75
N LEU A 46 -15.89 -34.20 -5.39
CA LEU A 46 -15.51 -33.01 -6.18
C LEU A 46 -13.99 -32.79 -6.19
N ARG A 47 -13.31 -33.03 -5.05
CA ARG A 47 -11.85 -32.92 -4.95
C ARG A 47 -11.11 -33.98 -5.78
N GLU A 48 -11.59 -35.22 -5.77
CA GLU A 48 -11.01 -36.33 -6.55
C GLU A 48 -11.21 -36.14 -8.06
N ARG A 49 -12.22 -35.37 -8.46
CA ARG A 49 -12.57 -35.06 -9.85
C ARG A 49 -12.29 -33.60 -10.20
N ALA A 50 -11.20 -33.05 -9.67
CA ALA A 50 -10.88 -31.62 -9.78
C ALA A 50 -10.89 -31.10 -11.23
N TRP A 51 -10.33 -31.85 -12.19
CA TRP A 51 -10.36 -31.48 -13.62
C TRP A 51 -11.76 -31.17 -14.15
N GLU A 52 -12.76 -31.93 -13.71
CA GLU A 52 -14.14 -31.84 -14.18
C GLU A 52 -14.98 -30.90 -13.31
N ALA A 53 -14.70 -30.89 -12.00
CA ALA A 53 -15.47 -30.15 -11.00
C ALA A 53 -15.12 -28.66 -10.91
N ARG A 54 -13.94 -28.24 -11.38
CA ARG A 54 -13.41 -26.87 -11.16
C ARG A 54 -14.41 -25.76 -11.49
N GLU A 55 -15.00 -25.78 -12.69
CA GLU A 55 -15.93 -24.73 -13.13
C GLU A 55 -17.23 -24.74 -12.31
N GLN A 56 -17.70 -25.91 -11.89
CA GLN A 56 -18.91 -26.02 -11.06
C GLN A 56 -18.67 -25.53 -9.63
N VAL A 57 -17.52 -25.85 -9.04
CA VAL A 57 -17.12 -25.36 -7.70
C VAL A 57 -16.93 -23.84 -7.74
N LEU A 58 -16.33 -23.29 -8.81
CA LEU A 58 -16.22 -21.84 -9.03
C LEU A 58 -17.60 -21.18 -9.12
N ALA A 59 -18.52 -21.75 -9.90
CA ALA A 59 -19.89 -21.26 -10.01
C ALA A 59 -20.64 -21.34 -8.67
N GLY A 60 -20.37 -22.37 -7.86
CA GLY A 60 -20.90 -22.57 -6.52
C GLY A 60 -20.63 -21.42 -5.54
N LEU A 61 -19.56 -20.63 -5.77
CA LEU A 61 -19.27 -19.44 -4.97
C LEU A 61 -20.33 -18.33 -5.09
N LEU A 62 -21.16 -18.37 -6.14
CA LEU A 62 -22.16 -17.35 -6.46
C LEU A 62 -23.61 -17.85 -6.28
N VAL A 63 -23.80 -19.11 -5.87
CA VAL A 63 -25.13 -19.71 -5.68
C VAL A 63 -25.86 -19.10 -4.47
N SER A 64 -27.19 -19.06 -4.51
CA SER A 64 -28.03 -18.46 -3.47
C SER A 64 -27.97 -19.20 -2.14
N ASP A 65 -27.82 -20.53 -2.15
CA ASP A 65 -27.69 -21.37 -0.96
C ASP A 65 -26.40 -21.03 -0.17
N PRO A 66 -26.52 -20.61 1.11
CA PRO A 66 -25.37 -20.22 1.92
C PRO A 66 -24.45 -21.39 2.30
N GLU A 67 -24.97 -22.61 2.51
CA GLU A 67 -24.17 -23.78 2.86
C GLU A 67 -23.35 -24.24 1.65
N ILE A 68 -23.97 -24.34 0.47
CA ILE A 68 -23.26 -24.70 -0.78
C ILE A 68 -22.13 -23.69 -1.03
N ARG A 69 -22.43 -22.40 -0.92
CA ARG A 69 -21.44 -21.33 -1.12
C ARG A 69 -20.31 -21.39 -0.08
N TRP A 70 -20.60 -21.70 1.18
CA TRP A 70 -19.58 -21.87 2.21
C TRP A 70 -18.69 -23.08 1.95
N GLN A 71 -19.27 -24.23 1.58
CA GLN A 71 -18.53 -25.44 1.21
C GLN A 71 -17.66 -25.21 -0.02
N CYS A 72 -18.18 -24.59 -1.07
CA CYS A 72 -17.42 -24.25 -2.27
C CYS A 72 -16.24 -23.31 -1.96
N ARG A 73 -16.41 -22.31 -1.07
CA ARG A 73 -15.29 -21.44 -0.62
C ARG A 73 -14.17 -22.24 0.04
N ARG A 74 -14.50 -23.23 0.88
CA ARG A 74 -13.51 -24.09 1.54
C ARG A 74 -12.84 -25.05 0.57
N LEU A 75 -13.58 -25.59 -0.40
CA LEU A 75 -13.06 -26.55 -1.37
C LEU A 75 -12.23 -25.90 -2.48
N TRP A 76 -12.48 -24.62 -2.78
CA TRP A 76 -11.88 -23.94 -3.93
C TRP A 76 -10.36 -24.09 -3.98
N SER A 77 -9.63 -23.79 -2.89
CA SER A 77 -8.17 -23.88 -2.89
C SER A 77 -7.64 -25.30 -3.12
N GLU A 78 -8.35 -26.31 -2.62
CA GLU A 78 -7.94 -27.71 -2.75
C GLU A 78 -8.24 -28.26 -4.15
N VAL A 79 -9.40 -27.90 -4.71
CA VAL A 79 -9.78 -28.24 -6.10
C VAL A 79 -8.85 -27.55 -7.08
N GLU A 80 -8.54 -26.27 -6.88
CA GLU A 80 -7.65 -25.51 -7.77
C GLU A 80 -6.22 -26.07 -7.74
N GLU A 81 -5.68 -26.40 -6.56
CA GLU A 81 -4.34 -27.01 -6.45
C GLU A 81 -4.31 -28.39 -7.11
N ARG A 82 -5.34 -29.22 -6.91
CA ARG A 82 -5.43 -30.53 -7.54
C ARG A 82 -5.55 -30.42 -9.06
N TYR A 83 -6.33 -29.46 -9.56
CA TYR A 83 -6.45 -29.16 -10.98
C TYR A 83 -5.09 -28.81 -11.59
N LEU A 84 -4.29 -27.97 -10.93
CA LEU A 84 -2.94 -27.62 -11.37
C LEU A 84 -1.97 -28.81 -11.35
N GLN A 85 -2.08 -29.69 -10.36
CA GLN A 85 -1.28 -30.93 -10.31
C GLN A 85 -1.60 -31.87 -11.48
N GLU A 86 -2.88 -32.06 -11.77
CA GLU A 86 -3.34 -32.88 -12.90
C GLU A 86 -2.94 -32.27 -14.25
N PHE A 87 -3.06 -30.95 -14.38
CA PHE A 87 -2.57 -30.19 -15.53
C PHE A 87 -1.07 -30.43 -15.80
N VAL A 88 -0.24 -30.43 -14.76
CA VAL A 88 1.20 -30.71 -14.89
C VAL A 88 1.44 -32.18 -15.25
N ALA A 89 0.79 -33.11 -14.55
CA ALA A 89 1.09 -34.54 -14.63
C ALA A 89 0.57 -35.23 -15.90
N ALA A 90 -0.63 -34.89 -16.36
CA ALA A 90 -1.37 -35.66 -17.38
C ALA A 90 -2.09 -34.74 -18.39
N TRP A 91 -1.38 -33.72 -18.88
CA TRP A 91 -1.90 -32.83 -19.93
C TRP A 91 -2.32 -33.61 -21.18
N ASP A 92 -3.51 -33.29 -21.66
CA ASP A 92 -4.11 -33.83 -22.87
C ASP A 92 -4.67 -32.67 -23.69
N ALA A 93 -4.13 -32.45 -24.89
CA ALA A 93 -4.53 -31.36 -25.76
C ALA A 93 -5.99 -31.45 -26.23
N SER A 94 -6.63 -32.62 -26.10
CA SER A 94 -8.06 -32.82 -26.39
C SER A 94 -8.97 -32.30 -25.27
N ARG A 95 -8.43 -32.11 -24.06
CA ARG A 95 -9.19 -31.58 -22.91
C ARG A 95 -9.19 -30.05 -22.93
N ALA A 96 -10.37 -29.47 -22.72
CA ALA A 96 -10.47 -28.02 -22.52
C ALA A 96 -9.77 -27.63 -21.21
N CYS A 97 -8.83 -26.69 -21.30
CA CYS A 97 -8.16 -26.12 -20.13
C CYS A 97 -8.83 -24.80 -19.76
N GLY A 98 -9.37 -24.71 -18.55
CA GLY A 98 -10.02 -23.50 -18.02
C GLY A 98 -9.04 -22.46 -17.47
N LEU A 99 -7.74 -22.71 -17.54
CA LEU A 99 -6.73 -21.78 -16.99
C LEU A 99 -6.58 -20.55 -17.90
N ALA A 100 -6.78 -19.38 -17.28
CA ALA A 100 -6.59 -18.09 -17.93
C ALA A 100 -5.18 -17.97 -18.54
N GLU A 101 -5.10 -17.42 -19.75
CA GLU A 101 -3.88 -17.25 -20.56
C GLU A 101 -3.19 -18.52 -21.08
N TRP A 102 -3.64 -19.74 -20.73
CA TRP A 102 -2.98 -20.97 -21.21
C TRP A 102 -2.87 -21.06 -22.75
N PRO A 103 -3.92 -20.76 -23.54
CA PRO A 103 -3.85 -20.85 -25.01
C PRO A 103 -2.80 -19.93 -25.64
N ARG A 104 -2.47 -18.81 -24.99
CA ARG A 104 -1.47 -17.83 -25.45
C ARG A 104 -0.09 -18.17 -24.92
N TYR A 105 0.00 -18.53 -23.65
CA TYR A 105 1.23 -18.96 -23.01
C TYR A 105 1.87 -20.12 -23.77
N ARG A 106 1.10 -21.16 -24.14
CA ARG A 106 1.62 -22.32 -24.87
C ARG A 106 2.17 -21.98 -26.26
N LYS A 107 1.67 -20.92 -26.91
CA LYS A 107 2.21 -20.46 -28.21
C LYS A 107 3.60 -19.82 -28.04
N LEU A 108 3.84 -19.18 -26.89
CA LEU A 108 5.10 -18.50 -26.59
C LEU A 108 6.17 -19.48 -26.09
N LEU A 109 5.83 -20.32 -25.12
CA LEU A 109 6.80 -21.15 -24.39
C LEU A 109 6.65 -22.66 -24.62
N GLY A 110 5.63 -23.09 -25.36
CA GLY A 110 5.35 -24.51 -25.62
C GLY A 110 4.53 -25.17 -24.52
N GLU A 111 4.43 -26.49 -24.61
CA GLU A 111 3.56 -27.32 -23.74
C GLU A 111 4.30 -28.48 -23.07
N THR A 112 5.64 -28.41 -22.97
CA THR A 112 6.43 -29.42 -22.24
C THR A 112 6.04 -29.48 -20.76
N LYS A 113 6.43 -30.55 -20.06
CA LYS A 113 6.15 -30.69 -18.63
C LYS A 113 6.69 -29.50 -17.84
N GLU A 114 7.91 -29.08 -18.13
CA GLU A 114 8.58 -27.93 -17.50
C GLU A 114 7.85 -26.62 -17.80
N ALA A 115 7.32 -26.45 -19.02
CA ALA A 115 6.53 -25.27 -19.40
C ALA A 115 5.21 -25.21 -18.63
N ARG A 116 4.57 -26.36 -18.40
CA ARG A 116 3.35 -26.49 -17.58
C ARG A 116 3.63 -26.28 -16.10
N GLU A 117 4.76 -26.78 -15.58
CA GLU A 117 5.20 -26.54 -14.20
C GLU A 117 5.41 -25.04 -13.95
N LEU A 118 6.10 -24.35 -14.87
CA LEU A 118 6.26 -22.90 -14.78
C LEU A 118 4.91 -22.18 -14.82
N PHE A 119 4.01 -22.56 -15.73
CA PHE A 119 2.69 -21.96 -15.82
C PHE A 119 1.83 -22.19 -14.57
N ALA A 120 1.87 -23.39 -14.00
CA ALA A 120 1.19 -23.70 -12.74
C ALA A 120 1.76 -22.87 -11.60
N SER A 121 3.08 -22.64 -11.55
CA SER A 121 3.69 -21.75 -10.56
C SER A 121 3.24 -20.30 -10.71
N MET A 122 3.01 -19.82 -11.94
CA MET A 122 2.45 -18.50 -12.21
C MET A 122 1.01 -18.38 -11.71
N HIS A 123 0.18 -19.41 -11.92
CA HIS A 123 -1.20 -19.44 -11.42
C HIS A 123 -1.27 -19.48 -9.88
N ARG A 124 -0.35 -20.19 -9.22
CA ARG A 124 -0.26 -20.19 -7.75
C ARG A 124 0.14 -18.83 -7.18
N ALA A 125 1.07 -18.16 -7.85
CA ALA A 125 1.61 -16.88 -7.37
C ALA A 125 0.72 -15.68 -7.73
N GLU A 126 0.13 -15.68 -8.92
CA GLU A 126 -0.50 -14.50 -9.53
C GLU A 126 -1.80 -14.86 -10.29
N PRO A 127 -2.78 -15.57 -9.67
CA PRO A 127 -3.98 -16.05 -10.37
C PRO A 127 -4.85 -14.92 -10.92
N GLU A 128 -5.05 -13.86 -10.12
CA GLU A 128 -5.85 -12.69 -10.51
C GLU A 128 -5.24 -11.94 -11.71
N LEU A 129 -3.91 -11.88 -11.78
CA LEU A 129 -3.20 -11.20 -12.86
C LEU A 129 -3.43 -11.91 -14.19
N LEU A 130 -3.39 -13.24 -14.19
CA LEU A 130 -3.61 -14.05 -15.39
C LEU A 130 -5.07 -13.98 -15.85
N VAL A 131 -6.04 -14.04 -14.93
CA VAL A 131 -7.47 -13.85 -15.24
C VAL A 131 -7.71 -12.47 -15.86
N ALA A 132 -7.11 -11.44 -15.28
CA ALA A 132 -7.20 -10.08 -15.80
C ALA A 132 -6.62 -9.91 -17.21
N LEU A 133 -5.44 -10.49 -17.47
CA LEU A 133 -4.84 -10.53 -18.79
C LEU A 133 -5.79 -11.15 -19.80
N SER A 134 -6.42 -12.29 -19.45
CA SER A 134 -7.35 -12.96 -20.35
C SER A 134 -8.59 -12.15 -20.71
N ARG A 135 -9.10 -11.33 -19.78
CA ARG A 135 -10.27 -10.47 -20.00
C ARG A 135 -9.98 -9.33 -20.96
N GLN A 136 -8.79 -8.74 -20.91
CA GLN A 136 -8.39 -7.66 -21.83
C GLN A 136 -8.32 -8.10 -23.30
N SER A 137 -8.17 -9.40 -23.51
CA SER A 137 -7.94 -9.99 -24.82
C SER A 137 -9.13 -10.57 -25.54
N GLY A 138 -10.30 -10.61 -24.91
CA GLY A 138 -11.53 -11.01 -25.58
C GLY A 138 -11.82 -10.08 -26.76
N GLU A 139 -11.94 -10.64 -27.96
CA GLU A 139 -12.38 -9.94 -29.16
C GLU A 139 -13.84 -9.46 -28.94
N GLY A 140 -14.01 -8.29 -28.35
CA GLY A 140 -15.34 -7.72 -28.09
C GLY A 140 -15.34 -6.36 -27.39
N THR A 141 -14.36 -6.07 -26.54
CA THR A 141 -14.28 -4.78 -25.82
C THR A 141 -13.31 -3.81 -26.51
N LYS A 142 -13.59 -3.48 -27.77
CA LYS A 142 -13.04 -2.29 -28.45
C LYS A 142 -14.08 -1.17 -28.48
N LYS A 143 -14.70 -0.87 -27.34
CA LYS A 143 -15.39 0.39 -27.11
C LYS A 143 -15.15 0.79 -25.66
N ASP A 144 -14.52 1.95 -25.52
CA ASP A 144 -14.24 2.73 -24.31
C ASP A 144 -12.75 2.80 -23.97
N GLY A 145 -12.19 4.00 -24.20
CA GLY A 145 -10.80 4.32 -23.97
C GLY A 145 -10.40 4.32 -22.49
N ASP A 146 -9.13 3.97 -22.27
CA ASP A 146 -8.24 4.35 -21.17
C ASP A 146 -8.45 3.88 -19.71
N ALA A 147 -9.60 3.38 -19.26
CA ALA A 147 -9.72 2.94 -17.85
C ALA A 147 -9.19 1.50 -17.60
N GLY A 148 -9.46 0.58 -18.53
CA GLY A 148 -9.15 -0.86 -18.42
C GLY A 148 -7.69 -1.24 -18.67
N SER A 149 -6.90 -0.39 -19.32
CA SER A 149 -5.48 -0.65 -19.64
C SER A 149 -4.52 -0.06 -18.63
N ASN A 150 -4.88 1.09 -18.04
CA ASN A 150 -4.05 1.80 -17.07
C ASN A 150 -3.97 1.04 -15.72
N TRP A 151 -5.04 0.37 -15.30
CA TRP A 151 -5.03 -0.38 -14.04
C TRP A 151 -4.05 -1.56 -14.08
N LEU A 152 -3.98 -2.27 -15.21
CA LEU A 152 -3.12 -3.46 -15.34
C LEU A 152 -1.65 -3.06 -15.36
N GLU A 153 -1.32 -1.95 -16.03
CA GLU A 153 0.02 -1.36 -15.99
C GLU A 153 0.42 -0.97 -14.56
N VAL A 154 -0.48 -0.34 -13.79
CA VAL A 154 -0.24 0.01 -12.39
C VAL A 154 -0.06 -1.23 -11.52
N VAL A 155 -0.86 -2.28 -11.71
CA VAL A 155 -0.76 -3.53 -10.95
C VAL A 155 0.54 -4.27 -11.26
N ILE A 156 0.89 -4.42 -12.54
CA ILE A 156 2.17 -5.04 -12.94
C ILE A 156 3.35 -4.24 -12.38
N GLY A 157 3.31 -2.91 -12.49
CA GLY A 157 4.36 -2.03 -11.94
C GLY A 157 4.54 -2.20 -10.43
N ARG A 158 3.45 -2.10 -9.65
CA ARG A 158 3.48 -2.25 -8.19
C ARG A 158 3.95 -3.64 -7.74
N ARG A 159 3.43 -4.71 -8.37
CA ARG A 159 3.82 -6.10 -8.07
C ARG A 159 5.30 -6.35 -8.41
N SER A 160 5.80 -5.78 -9.52
CA SER A 160 7.22 -5.83 -9.89
C SER A 160 8.13 -5.19 -8.86
N THR A 161 7.80 -3.98 -8.38
CA THR A 161 8.58 -3.29 -7.33
C THR A 161 8.51 -4.02 -5.98
N ARG A 162 7.40 -4.68 -5.66
CA ARG A 162 7.30 -5.54 -4.46
C ARG A 162 8.25 -6.73 -4.57
N LEU A 163 8.25 -7.41 -5.71
CA LEU A 163 9.10 -8.56 -5.97
C LEU A 163 10.59 -8.20 -5.92
N GLU A 164 10.97 -7.04 -6.48
CA GLU A 164 12.32 -6.48 -6.36
C GLU A 164 12.76 -6.31 -4.89
N LYS A 165 11.89 -5.75 -4.06
CA LYS A 165 12.18 -5.53 -2.63
C LYS A 165 12.37 -6.86 -1.88
N GLY A 166 11.56 -7.87 -2.17
CA GLY A 166 11.72 -9.22 -1.61
C GLY A 166 13.03 -9.88 -2.04
N ALA A 167 13.38 -9.75 -3.33
CA ALA A 167 14.63 -10.27 -3.88
C ALA A 167 15.87 -9.62 -3.23
N ARG A 168 15.80 -8.34 -2.85
CA ARG A 168 16.87 -7.64 -2.12
C ARG A 168 16.92 -7.98 -0.63
N ALA A 169 15.80 -8.41 -0.04
CA ALA A 169 15.70 -8.75 1.38
C ALA A 169 16.08 -10.19 1.71
N GLY A 170 16.30 -11.05 0.71
CA GLY A 170 16.68 -12.46 0.90
C GLY A 170 15.52 -13.37 1.34
N GLU A 171 14.27 -13.01 1.00
CA GLU A 171 13.06 -13.78 1.33
C GLU A 171 12.86 -15.01 0.39
N ASP A 172 11.92 -15.89 0.75
CA ASP A 172 11.72 -17.28 0.27
C ASP A 172 11.77 -17.47 -1.27
N PRO A 173 12.67 -18.33 -1.82
CA PRO A 173 12.91 -18.50 -3.26
C PRO A 173 11.74 -19.09 -4.08
N ALA A 174 10.92 -19.97 -3.50
CA ALA A 174 10.00 -20.81 -4.30
C ALA A 174 8.74 -20.06 -4.77
N VAL A 175 8.32 -19.01 -4.04
CA VAL A 175 7.17 -18.15 -4.39
C VAL A 175 7.60 -17.02 -5.35
N ALA A 176 8.89 -16.66 -5.35
CA ALA A 176 9.41 -15.56 -6.15
C ALA A 176 9.46 -15.87 -7.66
N THR A 177 9.75 -17.11 -8.06
CA THR A 177 9.93 -17.47 -9.48
C THR A 177 8.62 -17.52 -10.25
N GLY A 178 7.56 -18.07 -9.66
CA GLY A 178 6.22 -18.06 -10.27
C GLY A 178 5.68 -16.63 -10.45
N ALA A 179 5.86 -15.78 -9.42
CA ALA A 179 5.49 -14.36 -9.49
C ALA A 179 6.31 -13.59 -10.53
N ALA A 180 7.64 -13.81 -10.57
CA ALA A 180 8.52 -13.22 -11.58
C ALA A 180 8.08 -13.60 -12.99
N ALA A 181 7.84 -14.88 -13.24
CA ALA A 181 7.41 -15.38 -14.53
C ALA A 181 6.04 -14.79 -14.94
N ALA A 182 5.09 -14.71 -14.01
CA ALA A 182 3.78 -14.11 -14.26
C ALA A 182 3.90 -12.64 -14.67
N LEU A 183 4.72 -11.85 -13.98
CA LEU A 183 4.91 -10.43 -14.27
C LEU A 183 5.70 -10.19 -15.56
N LEU A 184 6.73 -10.98 -15.84
CA LEU A 184 7.46 -10.95 -17.12
C LEU A 184 6.54 -11.31 -18.29
N TYR A 185 5.71 -12.34 -18.12
CA TYR A 185 4.70 -12.74 -19.10
C TYR A 185 3.63 -11.65 -19.29
N ALA A 186 3.17 -11.03 -18.21
CA ALA A 186 2.23 -9.92 -18.26
C ALA A 186 2.81 -8.74 -19.05
N GLY A 187 4.07 -8.38 -18.79
CA GLY A 187 4.78 -7.32 -19.52
C GLY A 187 4.98 -7.61 -21.02
N LEU A 188 4.94 -8.88 -21.43
CA LEU A 188 4.97 -9.28 -22.83
C LEU A 188 3.61 -9.21 -23.53
N ASN A 189 2.49 -9.24 -22.80
CA ASN A 189 1.15 -9.35 -23.38
C ASN A 189 0.25 -8.14 -23.11
N ALA A 190 0.58 -7.29 -22.12
CA ALA A 190 -0.05 -5.99 -21.97
C ALA A 190 0.27 -5.14 -23.20
N GLY A 191 -0.76 -4.80 -23.99
CA GLY A 191 -0.64 -4.09 -25.27
C GLY A 191 -0.08 -2.67 -25.17
N ARG A 192 0.15 -2.17 -23.95
CA ARG A 192 0.81 -0.90 -23.64
C ARG A 192 1.65 -1.08 -22.36
N THR A 193 2.74 -0.32 -22.32
CA THR A 193 3.98 -0.57 -21.56
C THR A 193 3.79 -0.61 -20.05
N VAL A 194 4.34 -1.65 -19.41
CA VAL A 194 4.68 -1.60 -17.98
C VAL A 194 5.48 -0.31 -17.71
N SER A 195 5.22 0.36 -16.58
CA SER A 195 5.92 1.59 -16.23
C SER A 195 7.44 1.40 -16.27
N ALA A 196 8.20 2.45 -16.59
CA ALA A 196 9.66 2.39 -16.59
C ALA A 196 10.23 1.90 -15.24
N GLU A 197 9.59 2.28 -14.14
CA GLU A 197 9.91 1.80 -12.79
C GLU A 197 9.63 0.30 -12.64
N GLY A 198 8.47 -0.20 -13.08
CA GLY A 198 8.13 -1.62 -13.04
C GLY A 198 9.08 -2.48 -13.89
N ASN A 199 9.42 -1.99 -15.08
CA ASN A 199 10.41 -2.64 -15.95
C ASN A 199 11.78 -2.68 -15.28
N THR A 200 12.21 -1.58 -14.65
CA THR A 200 13.49 -1.52 -13.91
C THR A 200 13.50 -2.53 -12.76
N ALA A 201 12.40 -2.63 -12.02
CA ALA A 201 12.23 -3.61 -10.95
C ALA A 201 12.34 -5.05 -11.46
N LEU A 202 11.69 -5.39 -12.59
CA LEU A 202 11.82 -6.71 -13.21
C LEU A 202 13.24 -7.00 -13.68
N ALA A 203 13.94 -6.01 -14.26
CA ALA A 203 15.34 -6.17 -14.64
C ALA A 203 16.26 -6.46 -13.44
N ILE A 204 15.98 -5.87 -12.28
CA ILE A 204 16.70 -6.16 -11.04
C ILE A 204 16.37 -7.57 -10.53
N VAL A 205 15.11 -8.00 -10.60
CA VAL A 205 14.68 -9.36 -10.22
C VAL A 205 15.34 -10.42 -11.10
N ILE A 206 15.47 -10.17 -12.41
CA ILE A 206 16.21 -11.04 -13.35
C ILE A 206 17.66 -11.26 -12.91
N GLU A 207 18.25 -10.24 -12.28
CA GLU A 207 19.62 -10.27 -11.81
C GLU A 207 19.78 -10.82 -10.38
N SER A 208 18.69 -11.18 -9.69
CA SER A 208 18.72 -11.80 -8.37
C SER A 208 19.34 -13.20 -8.38
N THR A 209 19.98 -13.60 -7.28
CA THR A 209 20.65 -14.91 -7.15
C THR A 209 19.69 -16.08 -7.31
N ASN A 210 18.47 -15.96 -6.78
CA ASN A 210 17.46 -17.01 -6.82
C ASN A 210 16.96 -17.24 -8.25
N LEU A 211 16.54 -16.17 -8.95
CA LEU A 211 16.07 -16.31 -10.33
C LEU A 211 17.19 -16.74 -11.28
N LYS A 212 18.44 -16.35 -11.01
CA LYS A 212 19.63 -16.84 -11.72
C LYS A 212 19.75 -18.36 -11.63
N SER A 213 19.70 -18.93 -10.43
CA SER A 213 19.72 -20.38 -10.21
C SER A 213 18.57 -21.08 -10.92
N ASP A 214 17.36 -20.52 -10.85
CA ASP A 214 16.18 -21.16 -11.43
C ASP A 214 16.18 -21.13 -12.97
N MET A 215 16.71 -20.06 -13.56
CA MET A 215 16.95 -19.99 -15.00
C MET A 215 17.94 -21.04 -15.49
N GLU A 216 18.97 -21.38 -14.72
CA GLU A 216 19.92 -22.45 -15.10
C GLU A 216 19.22 -23.80 -15.23
N LYS A 217 18.17 -24.03 -14.41
CA LYS A 217 17.41 -25.30 -14.36
C LYS A 217 16.17 -25.30 -15.26
N SER A 218 15.66 -24.14 -15.67
CA SER A 218 14.40 -24.00 -16.42
C SER A 218 14.58 -23.33 -17.78
N GLU A 219 14.52 -24.12 -18.84
CA GLU A 219 14.50 -23.64 -20.24
C GLU A 219 13.31 -22.70 -20.54
N PRO A 220 12.05 -23.00 -20.14
CA PRO A 220 10.92 -22.10 -20.36
C PRO A 220 11.11 -20.72 -19.69
N LEU A 221 11.67 -20.69 -18.48
CA LEU A 221 11.95 -19.43 -17.78
C LEU A 221 13.02 -18.62 -18.51
N ARG A 222 14.11 -19.26 -18.97
CA ARG A 222 15.14 -18.59 -19.79
C ARG A 222 14.55 -17.99 -21.06
N ARG A 223 13.70 -18.73 -21.78
CA ARG A 223 13.03 -18.23 -22.99
C ARG A 223 12.11 -17.06 -22.71
N LEU A 224 11.36 -17.10 -21.60
CA LEU A 224 10.48 -16.01 -21.18
C LEU A 224 11.27 -14.74 -20.88
N VAL A 225 12.33 -14.85 -20.09
CA VAL A 225 13.22 -13.72 -19.75
C VAL A 225 13.86 -13.15 -21.01
N ALA A 226 14.38 -14.01 -21.89
CA ALA A 226 14.97 -13.58 -23.16
C ALA A 226 13.95 -12.80 -24.02
N ALA A 227 12.72 -13.30 -24.15
CA ALA A 227 11.66 -12.61 -24.88
C ALA A 227 11.33 -11.24 -24.26
N TRP A 228 11.30 -11.15 -22.93
CA TRP A 228 11.07 -9.89 -22.23
C TRP A 228 12.22 -8.89 -22.43
N VAL A 229 13.47 -9.35 -22.41
CA VAL A 229 14.66 -8.53 -22.68
C VAL A 229 14.64 -8.03 -24.12
N GLU A 230 14.23 -8.85 -25.10
CA GLU A 230 14.06 -8.40 -26.49
C GLU A 230 13.01 -7.29 -26.63
N ARG A 231 11.99 -7.27 -25.77
CA ARG A 231 11.02 -6.17 -25.76
C ARG A 231 11.56 -4.93 -25.03
N ASN A 232 12.50 -5.11 -24.11
CA ASN A 232 13.00 -4.09 -23.18
C ASN A 232 14.54 -4.00 -23.14
N PRO A 233 15.24 -3.82 -24.28
CA PRO A 233 16.69 -4.04 -24.37
C PRO A 233 17.57 -3.03 -23.61
N LEU A 234 17.00 -1.90 -23.16
CA LEU A 234 17.72 -0.82 -22.47
C LEU A 234 17.30 -0.65 -21.01
N VAL A 235 16.40 -1.50 -20.52
CA VAL A 235 15.89 -1.37 -19.15
C VAL A 235 16.99 -1.76 -18.17
N ASN A 236 17.29 -0.83 -17.25
CA ASN A 236 18.41 -0.93 -16.31
C ASN A 236 19.78 -1.01 -17.02
N GLY A 237 19.95 -0.25 -18.11
CA GLY A 237 21.17 -0.24 -18.90
C GLY A 237 21.26 -1.41 -19.88
N LEU A 238 22.48 -1.78 -20.27
CA LEU A 238 22.72 -2.91 -21.18
C LEU A 238 22.95 -4.24 -20.44
N SER A 239 23.01 -4.24 -19.11
CA SER A 239 23.38 -5.44 -18.33
C SER A 239 22.54 -6.69 -18.66
N PRO A 240 21.18 -6.65 -18.66
CA PRO A 240 20.39 -7.80 -19.10
C PRO A 240 20.62 -8.15 -20.57
N ALA A 241 20.72 -7.13 -21.44
CA ALA A 241 20.97 -7.33 -22.87
C ALA A 241 22.31 -8.02 -23.15
N ILE A 242 23.38 -7.70 -22.41
CA ILE A 242 24.70 -8.35 -22.51
C ILE A 242 24.59 -9.85 -22.19
N ARG A 243 23.87 -10.19 -21.12
CA ARG A 243 23.71 -11.58 -20.69
C ARG A 243 22.97 -12.42 -21.72
N PHE A 244 21.87 -11.90 -22.25
CA PHE A 244 21.02 -12.59 -23.23
C PHE A 244 21.38 -12.32 -24.69
N GLN A 245 22.45 -11.55 -24.94
CA GLN A 245 22.95 -11.20 -26.28
C GLN A 245 21.88 -10.60 -27.20
N SER A 246 21.10 -9.66 -26.67
CA SER A 246 19.89 -9.16 -27.34
C SER A 246 20.17 -8.53 -28.70
N PRO A 247 19.62 -9.05 -29.82
CA PRO A 247 19.79 -8.43 -31.13
C PRO A 247 19.28 -6.99 -31.20
N LYS A 248 18.16 -6.65 -30.53
CA LYS A 248 17.62 -5.28 -30.53
C LYS A 248 18.46 -4.27 -29.76
N ALA A 249 19.31 -4.71 -28.84
CA ALA A 249 20.23 -3.81 -28.14
C ALA A 249 21.32 -3.25 -29.07
N LEU A 250 21.64 -3.93 -30.18
CA LEU A 250 22.70 -3.54 -31.12
C LEU A 250 22.53 -2.14 -31.68
N GLU A 251 21.30 -1.77 -32.06
CA GLU A 251 21.00 -0.45 -32.64
C GLU A 251 21.36 0.70 -31.69
N ASN A 252 21.34 0.44 -30.38
CA ASN A 252 21.63 1.44 -29.34
C ASN A 252 23.10 1.46 -28.91
N VAL A 253 23.81 0.34 -29.03
CA VAL A 253 25.21 0.21 -28.62
C VAL A 253 26.11 1.16 -29.42
N GLY A 254 25.94 1.22 -30.74
CA GLY A 254 26.70 2.14 -31.59
C GLY A 254 26.49 3.60 -31.18
N ARG A 255 25.26 3.99 -30.85
CA ARG A 255 24.93 5.34 -30.38
C ARG A 255 25.60 5.66 -29.03
N ILE A 256 25.59 4.72 -28.08
CA ILE A 256 26.22 4.90 -26.76
C ILE A 256 27.73 5.10 -26.88
N LEU A 257 28.40 4.34 -27.75
CA LEU A 257 29.85 4.45 -27.94
C LEU A 257 30.26 5.74 -28.65
N GLN A 258 29.41 6.26 -29.55
CA GLN A 258 29.67 7.49 -30.31
C GLN A 258 29.29 8.77 -29.55
N ASP A 259 28.41 8.67 -28.55
CA ASP A 259 27.96 9.81 -27.75
C ASP A 259 29.03 10.20 -26.72
N ALA A 260 29.65 11.37 -26.91
CA ALA A 260 30.64 11.91 -25.99
C ALA A 260 30.07 12.22 -24.60
N ALA A 261 28.75 12.46 -24.49
CA ALA A 261 28.07 12.70 -23.22
C ALA A 261 27.61 11.41 -22.52
N ALA A 262 27.76 10.24 -23.14
CA ALA A 262 27.39 8.98 -22.53
C ALA A 262 28.26 8.68 -21.28
N PRO A 263 27.67 8.21 -20.17
CA PRO A 263 28.42 7.80 -18.99
C PRO A 263 29.49 6.75 -19.32
N ALA A 264 30.67 6.87 -18.71
CA ALA A 264 31.79 5.97 -18.95
C ALA A 264 31.46 4.49 -18.64
N SER A 265 30.66 4.25 -17.60
CA SER A 265 30.12 2.92 -17.27
C SER A 265 29.17 2.36 -18.35
N GLY A 266 28.40 3.22 -19.02
CA GLY A 266 27.56 2.85 -20.16
C GLY A 266 28.40 2.45 -21.38
N LYS A 267 29.52 3.15 -21.62
CA LYS A 267 30.49 2.78 -22.66
C LYS A 267 31.18 1.45 -22.35
N GLN A 268 31.52 1.20 -21.08
CA GLN A 268 32.04 -0.10 -20.65
C GLN A 268 31.08 -1.26 -20.98
N ASP A 269 29.82 -1.12 -20.58
CA ASP A 269 28.78 -2.14 -20.83
C ASP A 269 28.60 -2.38 -22.34
N ALA A 270 28.61 -1.32 -23.14
CA ALA A 270 28.53 -1.38 -24.60
C ALA A 270 29.74 -2.09 -25.24
N LEU A 271 30.96 -1.82 -24.76
CA LEU A 271 32.18 -2.50 -25.22
C LEU A 271 32.14 -4.00 -24.90
N LEU A 272 31.74 -4.37 -23.68
CA LEU A 272 31.62 -5.77 -23.26
C LEU A 272 30.49 -6.51 -24.01
N PHE A 273 29.39 -5.81 -24.32
CA PHE A 273 28.31 -6.35 -25.16
C PHE A 273 28.83 -6.81 -26.53
N LEU A 274 29.54 -5.91 -27.23
CA LEU A 274 30.10 -6.17 -28.55
C LEU A 274 31.19 -7.25 -28.49
N ALA A 275 32.08 -7.20 -27.48
CA ALA A 275 33.15 -8.18 -27.32
C ALA A 275 32.62 -9.61 -27.13
N LYS A 276 31.55 -9.76 -26.34
CA LYS A 276 30.92 -11.07 -26.09
C LYS A 276 30.16 -11.60 -27.31
N GLY A 277 29.51 -10.71 -28.07
CA GLY A 277 28.77 -11.09 -29.28
C GLY A 277 29.69 -11.44 -30.45
N GLY A 278 30.76 -10.66 -30.64
CA GLY A 278 31.77 -10.85 -31.68
C GLY A 278 31.21 -10.84 -33.10
N ARG A 279 30.32 -9.90 -33.42
CA ARG A 279 29.62 -9.79 -34.70
C ARG A 279 30.39 -8.97 -35.73
N ALA A 280 30.05 -9.16 -37.00
CA ALA A 280 30.66 -8.45 -38.13
C ALA A 280 30.56 -6.93 -37.99
N GLY A 281 31.70 -6.27 -37.83
CA GLY A 281 31.81 -4.81 -37.72
C GLY A 281 31.90 -4.27 -36.29
N ASP A 282 31.75 -5.12 -35.26
CA ASP A 282 31.86 -4.73 -33.85
C ASP A 282 33.22 -4.11 -33.54
N ARG A 283 34.29 -4.66 -34.13
CA ARG A 283 35.67 -4.16 -33.92
C ARG A 283 35.84 -2.71 -34.38
N SER A 284 35.24 -2.33 -35.51
CA SER A 284 35.34 -0.96 -36.06
C SER A 284 34.75 0.09 -35.14
N LEU A 285 33.77 -0.27 -34.29
CA LEU A 285 33.16 0.62 -33.30
C LEU A 285 34.04 0.80 -32.06
N MET A 286 34.93 -0.15 -31.75
CA MET A 286 35.78 -0.12 -30.56
C MET A 286 37.11 0.60 -30.79
N LEU A 287 37.69 0.48 -32.00
CA LEU A 287 39.01 1.03 -32.31
C LEU A 287 39.17 2.52 -31.98
N PRO A 288 38.18 3.41 -32.26
CA PRO A 288 38.30 4.83 -31.90
C PRO A 288 38.37 5.09 -30.39
N LEU A 289 37.92 4.16 -29.55
CA LEU A 289 37.89 4.32 -28.10
C LEU A 289 39.20 3.92 -27.42
N LEU A 290 40.20 3.42 -28.16
CA LEU A 290 41.53 3.14 -27.63
C LEU A 290 42.27 4.40 -27.15
N ASP A 291 41.81 5.58 -27.56
CA ASP A 291 42.32 6.88 -27.12
C ASP A 291 41.43 7.55 -26.05
N ASP A 292 40.29 6.94 -25.67
CA ASP A 292 39.35 7.51 -24.70
C ASP A 292 39.88 7.33 -23.26
N ARG A 293 40.43 8.42 -22.70
CA ARG A 293 41.00 8.49 -21.34
C ARG A 293 39.96 8.69 -20.24
N THR A 294 38.67 8.65 -20.56
CA THR A 294 37.63 8.86 -19.55
C THR A 294 37.72 7.80 -18.46
N VAL A 295 37.84 8.24 -17.21
CA VAL A 295 37.85 7.36 -16.04
C VAL A 295 36.45 6.77 -15.84
N ILE A 296 36.37 5.46 -15.74
CA ILE A 296 35.15 4.73 -15.42
C ILE A 296 34.97 4.66 -13.90
N ASP A 297 35.98 4.14 -13.19
CA ASP A 297 35.96 3.97 -11.74
C ASP A 297 37.40 3.72 -11.22
N THR A 298 37.58 3.65 -9.90
CA THR A 298 38.83 3.28 -9.23
C THR A 298 38.61 2.07 -8.33
N TYR A 299 39.49 1.07 -8.37
CA TYR A 299 39.39 -0.13 -7.55
C TYR A 299 40.73 -0.57 -6.97
N PHE A 300 40.71 -1.26 -5.83
CA PHE A 300 41.94 -1.68 -5.14
C PHE A 300 42.43 -3.04 -5.62
N PHE A 301 43.71 -3.14 -6.01
CA PHE A 301 44.37 -4.39 -6.40
C PHE A 301 45.86 -4.35 -6.07
N ASN A 302 46.40 -5.45 -5.54
CA ASN A 302 47.82 -5.58 -5.17
C ASN A 302 48.37 -4.42 -4.32
N GLY A 303 47.58 -3.91 -3.38
CA GLY A 303 48.02 -2.84 -2.48
C GLY A 303 47.94 -1.43 -3.07
N ARG A 304 47.30 -1.25 -4.24
CA ARG A 304 47.23 0.02 -4.96
C ARG A 304 45.83 0.31 -5.49
N ASP A 305 45.50 1.58 -5.61
CA ASP A 305 44.31 2.04 -6.33
C ASP A 305 44.58 2.02 -7.84
N ILE A 306 43.75 1.29 -8.58
CA ILE A 306 43.79 1.18 -10.03
C ILE A 306 42.69 2.04 -10.62
N GLU A 307 43.08 3.00 -11.45
CA GLU A 307 42.18 3.81 -12.26
C GLU A 307 41.80 3.05 -13.54
N LEU A 308 40.53 2.68 -13.67
CA LEU A 308 39.98 2.02 -14.86
C LEU A 308 39.51 3.07 -15.86
N GLN A 309 39.96 3.00 -17.12
CA GLN A 309 39.55 3.93 -18.17
C GLN A 309 38.83 3.22 -19.32
N VAL A 310 38.05 3.98 -20.11
CA VAL A 310 37.32 3.45 -21.28
C VAL A 310 38.26 2.76 -22.27
N ARG A 311 39.43 3.34 -22.56
CA ARG A 311 40.44 2.73 -23.42
C ARG A 311 40.97 1.39 -22.94
N ASP A 312 40.98 1.14 -21.62
CA ASP A 312 41.44 -0.13 -21.06
C ASP A 312 40.45 -1.25 -21.40
N VAL A 313 39.16 -0.98 -21.23
CA VAL A 313 38.07 -1.90 -21.61
C VAL A 313 38.03 -2.10 -23.12
N ALA A 314 38.20 -1.03 -23.90
CA ALA A 314 38.22 -1.11 -25.37
C ALA A 314 39.39 -1.98 -25.85
N LEU A 315 40.57 -1.83 -25.24
CA LEU A 315 41.75 -2.64 -25.54
C LEU A 315 41.52 -4.13 -25.23
N ALA A 316 41.00 -4.45 -24.03
CA ALA A 316 40.68 -5.83 -23.66
C ALA A 316 39.63 -6.46 -24.61
N ALA A 317 38.64 -5.68 -25.04
CA ALA A 317 37.59 -6.10 -25.96
C ALA A 317 38.15 -6.44 -27.35
N VAL A 318 38.99 -5.57 -27.93
CA VAL A 318 39.58 -5.84 -29.26
C VAL A 318 40.58 -6.99 -29.23
N ILE A 319 41.34 -7.16 -28.14
CA ILE A 319 42.22 -8.32 -27.91
C ILE A 319 41.40 -9.61 -27.89
N HIS A 320 40.29 -9.63 -27.15
CA HIS A 320 39.39 -10.77 -27.10
C HIS A 320 38.83 -11.11 -28.49
N LEU A 321 38.37 -10.11 -29.25
CA LEU A 321 37.89 -10.30 -30.62
C LEU A 321 38.98 -10.75 -31.58
N ALA A 322 40.26 -10.53 -31.27
CA ALA A 322 41.39 -11.06 -32.03
C ALA A 322 41.76 -12.50 -31.63
N GLY A 323 40.98 -13.14 -30.74
CA GLY A 323 41.23 -14.49 -30.24
C GLY A 323 42.45 -14.57 -29.32
N GLN A 324 42.91 -13.44 -28.79
CA GLN A 324 44.04 -13.37 -27.86
C GLN A 324 43.55 -13.24 -26.41
N ASP A 325 44.38 -13.65 -25.45
CA ASP A 325 44.10 -13.44 -24.03
C ASP A 325 44.62 -12.07 -23.55
N PRO A 326 43.77 -11.17 -23.01
CA PRO A 326 44.21 -9.92 -22.40
C PRO A 326 45.32 -10.06 -21.35
N GLN A 327 45.43 -11.17 -20.62
CA GLN A 327 46.53 -11.37 -19.68
C GLN A 327 47.91 -11.30 -20.35
N THR A 328 48.02 -11.70 -21.63
CA THR A 328 49.29 -11.64 -22.39
C THR A 328 49.69 -10.21 -22.79
N PHE A 329 48.77 -9.26 -22.67
CA PHE A 329 48.97 -7.83 -22.89
C PHE A 329 49.05 -7.03 -21.57
N GLY A 330 49.16 -7.71 -20.41
CA GLY A 330 49.42 -7.06 -19.13
C GLY A 330 48.18 -6.76 -18.27
N PHE A 331 46.99 -7.27 -18.62
CA PHE A 331 45.79 -7.17 -17.77
C PHE A 331 45.86 -8.16 -16.59
N ALA A 332 46.62 -7.81 -15.56
CA ALA A 332 46.95 -8.70 -14.44
C ALA A 332 45.73 -9.10 -13.57
N ASP A 333 44.78 -8.18 -13.34
CA ASP A 333 43.57 -8.45 -12.53
C ASP A 333 42.39 -9.01 -13.35
N ARG A 334 42.59 -9.37 -14.62
CA ARG A 334 41.50 -9.80 -15.52
C ARG A 334 40.69 -10.94 -14.91
N LYS A 335 39.44 -10.65 -14.54
CA LYS A 335 38.45 -11.61 -14.01
C LYS A 335 37.39 -11.89 -15.06
N LEU A 336 37.12 -13.17 -15.29
CA LEU A 336 36.04 -13.59 -16.18
C LEU A 336 34.69 -13.40 -15.48
N ASP A 337 33.71 -12.93 -16.26
CA ASP A 337 32.31 -12.84 -15.85
C ASP A 337 31.47 -13.60 -16.88
N PRO A 338 30.83 -14.73 -16.53
CA PRO A 338 30.02 -15.50 -17.48
C PRO A 338 28.90 -14.68 -18.15
N ALA A 339 28.35 -13.69 -17.45
CA ALA A 339 27.32 -12.81 -17.97
C ALA A 339 27.90 -11.69 -18.85
N ARG A 340 29.03 -11.08 -18.48
CA ARG A 340 29.58 -9.88 -19.14
C ARG A 340 30.90 -10.07 -19.91
N LEU A 341 31.35 -11.31 -20.10
CA LEU A 341 32.71 -11.67 -20.56
C LEU A 341 33.80 -11.37 -19.52
N TYR A 342 33.92 -10.12 -19.06
CA TYR A 342 34.84 -9.71 -17.99
C TYR A 342 34.10 -8.98 -16.86
N ALA A 343 34.62 -9.09 -15.64
CA ALA A 343 34.04 -8.38 -14.49
C ALA A 343 34.26 -6.86 -14.62
N PRO A 344 33.29 -6.01 -14.26
CA PRO A 344 33.38 -4.57 -14.48
C PRO A 344 34.61 -3.89 -13.86
N LEU A 345 35.09 -4.33 -12.70
CA LEU A 345 36.28 -3.78 -12.05
C LEU A 345 37.43 -4.78 -12.08
N SER A 346 37.94 -5.08 -13.29
CA SER A 346 39.03 -6.06 -13.47
C SER A 346 39.97 -5.79 -14.65
N LEU A 347 39.70 -4.75 -15.44
CA LEU A 347 40.41 -4.47 -16.69
C LEU A 347 41.31 -3.24 -16.60
N GLY A 348 41.69 -2.78 -15.41
CA GLY A 348 42.58 -1.63 -15.25
C GLY A 348 44.06 -2.00 -15.23
N PHE A 349 44.93 -0.99 -15.31
CA PHE A 349 46.38 -1.12 -15.18
C PHE A 349 46.88 -0.40 -13.93
N GLU A 350 47.90 -0.96 -13.26
CA GLU A 350 48.47 -0.35 -12.04
C GLU A 350 49.02 1.06 -12.26
N ASP A 351 49.48 1.39 -13.47
CA ASP A 351 49.99 2.71 -13.83
C ASP A 351 49.93 2.97 -15.35
N GLU A 352 50.14 4.23 -15.73
CA GLU A 352 50.12 4.67 -17.14
C GLU A 352 51.26 4.05 -17.98
N THR A 353 52.36 3.64 -17.35
CA THR A 353 53.50 3.02 -18.05
C THR A 353 53.11 1.63 -18.54
N LYS A 354 52.51 0.81 -17.68
CA LYS A 354 51.98 -0.52 -18.04
C LYS A 354 50.88 -0.42 -19.08
N ARG A 355 49.97 0.56 -18.95
CA ARG A 355 48.91 0.83 -19.93
C ARG A 355 49.48 1.18 -21.31
N THR A 356 50.47 2.07 -21.35
CA THR A 356 51.13 2.47 -22.60
C THR A 356 51.89 1.30 -23.23
N ALA A 357 52.52 0.45 -22.41
CA ALA A 357 53.18 -0.77 -22.90
C ALA A 357 52.19 -1.75 -23.54
N ALA A 358 51.03 -1.96 -22.92
CA ALA A 358 49.96 -2.80 -23.46
C ALA A 358 49.43 -2.31 -24.82
N LEU A 359 49.17 -0.99 -24.93
CA LEU A 359 48.74 -0.36 -26.19
C LEU A 359 49.81 -0.47 -27.28
N ARG A 360 51.09 -0.29 -26.93
CA ARG A 360 52.20 -0.48 -27.89
C ARG A 360 52.28 -1.93 -28.37
N GLN A 361 52.18 -2.88 -27.45
CA GLN A 361 52.19 -4.31 -27.78
C GLN A 361 51.02 -4.67 -28.70
N TRP A 362 49.83 -4.13 -28.44
CA TRP A 362 48.67 -4.28 -29.32
C TRP A 362 48.92 -3.69 -30.71
N ASN A 363 49.46 -2.48 -30.80
CA ASN A 363 49.77 -1.85 -32.09
C ASN A 363 50.83 -2.63 -32.87
N THR A 364 51.83 -3.20 -32.21
CA THR A 364 52.81 -4.10 -32.83
C THR A 364 52.14 -5.38 -33.34
N PHE A 365 51.28 -6.01 -32.53
CA PHE A 365 50.52 -7.20 -32.94
C PHE A 365 49.66 -6.96 -34.19
N VAL A 366 48.99 -5.80 -34.28
CA VAL A 366 48.18 -5.42 -35.45
C VAL A 366 49.07 -5.12 -36.67
N ALA A 367 50.21 -4.45 -36.48
CA ALA A 367 51.15 -4.12 -37.55
C ALA A 367 51.81 -5.36 -38.18
N GLU A 368 52.01 -6.43 -37.40
CA GLU A 368 52.52 -7.72 -37.86
C GLU A 368 51.50 -8.54 -38.70
N LYS A 369 50.30 -7.99 -38.98
CA LYS A 369 49.25 -8.58 -39.83
C LYS A 369 48.90 -10.04 -39.52
N LYS A 370 48.86 -10.43 -38.24
CA LYS A 370 48.26 -11.71 -37.86
C LYS A 370 46.74 -11.64 -38.15
N PRO A 371 46.18 -12.59 -38.92
CA PRO A 371 44.80 -12.50 -39.36
C PRO A 371 43.87 -12.48 -38.16
N PHE A 372 43.01 -11.48 -38.11
CA PHE A 372 41.90 -11.48 -37.18
C PHE A 372 40.99 -12.68 -37.49
N PRO A 373 40.46 -13.38 -36.46
CA PRO A 373 39.33 -14.26 -36.68
C PRO A 373 38.21 -13.48 -37.39
N ALA A 374 37.58 -14.09 -38.38
CA ALA A 374 36.40 -13.51 -39.01
C ALA A 374 35.33 -13.32 -37.94
N ASP A 375 34.78 -12.12 -37.87
CA ASP A 375 33.67 -11.82 -36.99
C ASP A 375 32.49 -12.77 -37.27
N LYS A 376 31.73 -13.16 -36.24
CA LYS A 376 30.62 -14.09 -36.38
C LYS A 376 29.51 -13.47 -37.24
N PRO A 377 28.96 -14.19 -38.24
CA PRO A 377 27.82 -13.72 -39.00
C PRO A 377 26.60 -13.56 -38.10
N VAL A 378 25.80 -12.53 -38.37
CA VAL A 378 24.55 -12.24 -37.64
C VAL A 378 23.53 -13.33 -37.91
N ALA A 379 23.13 -14.10 -36.89
CA ALA A 379 21.95 -14.96 -36.97
C ALA A 379 20.70 -14.10 -36.76
N GLY A 380 20.06 -13.67 -37.85
CA GLY A 380 18.76 -13.00 -37.84
C GLY A 380 17.67 -13.86 -38.50
N PRO A 381 16.43 -13.88 -37.99
CA PRO A 381 15.30 -14.45 -38.72
C PRO A 381 14.94 -13.53 -39.89
N GLY A 382 14.87 -14.07 -41.10
CA GLY A 382 14.56 -13.31 -42.29
C GLY A 382 13.17 -12.66 -42.21
N VAL A 383 13.11 -11.36 -42.41
CA VAL A 383 11.86 -10.65 -42.75
C VAL A 383 12.17 -9.69 -43.90
N ALA A 384 11.45 -9.89 -44.99
CA ALA A 384 11.59 -9.15 -46.24
C ALA A 384 11.36 -7.64 -46.04
N ARG A 385 12.22 -6.82 -46.66
CA ARG A 385 12.03 -5.38 -46.79
C ARG A 385 11.00 -5.12 -47.88
N GLU A 386 9.90 -4.48 -47.51
CA GLU A 386 9.01 -3.79 -48.44
C GLU A 386 9.14 -2.29 -48.18
N GLU A 387 9.66 -1.56 -49.18
CA GLU A 387 9.80 -0.11 -49.16
C GLU A 387 8.44 0.55 -49.34
N VAL A 388 8.04 1.44 -48.41
CA VAL A 388 6.92 2.36 -48.64
C VAL A 388 7.38 3.80 -48.49
N ARG A 389 7.22 4.51 -49.62
CA ARG A 389 7.55 5.91 -49.88
C ARG A 389 6.82 6.88 -48.95
N SER A 390 7.55 7.90 -48.50
CA SER A 390 7.04 9.11 -47.88
C SER A 390 6.20 9.95 -48.85
N LYS A 391 5.04 10.46 -48.40
CA LYS A 391 4.47 11.71 -48.93
C LYS A 391 3.49 12.38 -47.94
N ALA A 392 3.67 13.72 -47.85
CA ALA A 392 2.67 14.77 -47.55
C ALA A 392 2.52 15.24 -46.07
N PRO A 393 1.96 16.44 -45.82
CA PRO A 393 2.68 17.67 -45.42
C PRO A 393 2.14 18.30 -44.10
N PRO A 394 2.65 19.46 -43.61
CA PRO A 394 2.18 20.02 -42.34
C PRO A 394 0.95 20.91 -42.54
N ALA A 395 -0.01 20.87 -41.59
CA ALA A 395 -1.09 21.83 -41.53
C ALA A 395 -1.37 22.27 -40.08
N ASN A 396 -1.46 23.59 -39.94
CA ASN A 396 -1.77 24.39 -38.76
C ASN A 396 -2.98 23.90 -37.95
N LEU A 397 -2.91 24.08 -36.62
CA LEU A 397 -4.10 24.21 -35.78
C LEU A 397 -4.09 25.56 -35.06
N SER A 398 -5.06 26.37 -35.47
CA SER A 398 -5.51 27.61 -34.85
C SER A 398 -6.33 27.34 -33.58
N ALA A 399 -6.39 28.36 -32.73
CA ALA A 399 -7.03 28.48 -31.43
C ALA A 399 -8.57 28.30 -31.40
N GLY A 400 -9.07 28.06 -30.17
CA GLY A 400 -10.48 28.07 -29.72
C GLY A 400 -10.85 26.73 -29.07
N SER A 401 -11.38 26.58 -27.85
CA SER A 401 -12.10 27.47 -26.94
C SER A 401 -11.96 26.91 -25.50
N LEU A 402 -11.92 27.81 -24.52
CA LEU A 402 -11.88 27.53 -23.09
C LEU A 402 -13.15 26.80 -22.63
N ALA A 403 -13.00 25.72 -21.84
CA ALA A 403 -14.07 25.16 -21.03
C ALA A 403 -14.26 26.03 -19.77
N PRO A 404 -15.50 26.28 -19.31
CA PRO A 404 -15.74 27.11 -18.14
C PRO A 404 -15.33 26.37 -16.86
N THR A 405 -14.58 27.08 -16.01
CA THR A 405 -14.23 26.68 -14.65
C THR A 405 -15.49 26.68 -13.78
N PRO A 406 -15.72 25.68 -12.89
CA PRO A 406 -16.82 25.76 -11.94
C PRO A 406 -16.60 26.92 -10.96
N PRO A 407 -17.65 27.67 -10.57
CA PRO A 407 -17.51 28.81 -9.67
C PRO A 407 -17.13 28.32 -8.25
N ALA A 408 -16.28 29.10 -7.59
CA ALA A 408 -15.88 28.87 -6.20
C ALA A 408 -17.08 29.03 -5.23
N PRO A 409 -17.14 28.27 -4.13
CA PRO A 409 -18.22 28.38 -3.16
C PRO A 409 -18.15 29.70 -2.36
N ASP A 410 -19.23 30.49 -2.42
CA ASP A 410 -19.46 31.67 -1.57
C ASP A 410 -19.75 31.23 -0.12
N GLY A 411 -18.85 31.55 0.81
CA GLY A 411 -18.83 31.09 2.20
C GLY A 411 -19.88 31.67 3.16
N THR A 412 -21.08 31.99 2.69
CA THR A 412 -22.17 32.58 3.51
C THR A 412 -23.50 31.82 3.43
N ARG A 413 -23.51 30.62 2.86
CA ARG A 413 -24.71 29.79 2.66
C ARG A 413 -24.49 28.40 3.28
N ASP A 414 -25.50 27.84 3.94
CA ASP A 414 -25.48 26.44 4.37
C ASP A 414 -25.36 25.54 3.14
N GLU A 415 -24.73 24.37 3.30
CA GLU A 415 -24.55 23.39 2.23
C GLU A 415 -25.41 22.15 2.51
N LEU A 416 -26.34 21.84 1.62
CA LEU A 416 -27.11 20.61 1.61
C LEU A 416 -26.39 19.57 0.75
N LEU A 417 -26.08 18.41 1.30
CA LEU A 417 -25.51 17.28 0.56
C LEU A 417 -26.63 16.29 0.20
N LEU A 418 -26.83 16.09 -1.10
CA LEU A 418 -27.78 15.12 -1.63
C LEU A 418 -27.12 13.74 -1.78
N ARG A 419 -27.93 12.68 -1.78
CA ARG A 419 -27.46 11.29 -1.92
C ARG A 419 -26.75 10.99 -3.25
N ASN A 420 -27.10 11.72 -4.31
CA ASN A 420 -26.40 11.62 -5.60
C ASN A 420 -25.01 12.29 -5.59
N GLY A 421 -24.58 12.83 -4.45
CA GLY A 421 -23.29 13.50 -4.28
C GLY A 421 -23.30 14.99 -4.68
N GLU A 422 -24.42 15.51 -5.16
CA GLU A 422 -24.57 16.92 -5.46
C GLU A 422 -24.69 17.76 -4.18
N THR A 423 -24.19 18.98 -4.25
CA THR A 423 -24.30 19.95 -3.15
C THR A 423 -25.15 21.13 -3.59
N VAL A 424 -26.08 21.54 -2.71
CA VAL A 424 -26.97 22.68 -2.96
C VAL A 424 -26.71 23.72 -1.88
N GLY A 425 -26.29 24.91 -2.30
CA GLY A 425 -26.13 26.06 -1.39
C GLY A 425 -27.48 26.71 -1.05
N GLY A 426 -27.65 27.12 0.20
CA GLY A 426 -28.91 27.71 0.67
C GLY A 426 -28.90 28.03 2.15
N ARG A 427 -30.07 27.93 2.80
CA ARG A 427 -30.24 28.09 4.24
C ARG A 427 -31.14 26.99 4.76
N PHE A 428 -30.64 26.28 5.77
CA PHE A 428 -31.42 25.27 6.47
C PHE A 428 -32.38 25.93 7.46
N LEU A 429 -33.67 25.59 7.39
CA LEU A 429 -34.68 26.17 8.27
C LEU A 429 -35.01 25.21 9.43
N ALA A 430 -35.58 24.04 9.13
CA ALA A 430 -35.96 23.04 10.12
C ALA A 430 -36.13 21.65 9.50
N ALA A 431 -36.10 20.62 10.34
CA ALA A 431 -36.50 19.26 10.02
C ALA A 431 -37.36 18.71 11.19
N PRO A 432 -38.70 18.81 11.11
CA PRO A 432 -39.61 18.25 12.11
C PRO A 432 -39.51 16.72 12.14
N SER A 433 -39.56 16.08 13.32
CA SER A 433 -39.38 14.62 13.47
C SER A 433 -40.45 13.77 12.84
N ASN A 434 -41.67 14.30 12.72
CA ASN A 434 -42.84 13.60 12.20
C ASN A 434 -43.01 13.76 10.69
N GLU A 435 -42.13 14.49 10.01
CA GLU A 435 -42.21 14.72 8.57
C GLU A 435 -41.03 14.05 7.85
N ALA A 436 -41.32 13.31 6.78
CA ALA A 436 -40.32 12.76 5.88
C ALA A 436 -39.61 13.85 5.04
N LYS A 437 -39.78 15.13 5.39
CA LYS A 437 -39.36 16.30 4.62
C LYS A 437 -38.61 17.28 5.51
N LEU A 438 -37.61 17.95 4.94
CA LEU A 438 -36.85 19.04 5.56
C LEU A 438 -37.15 20.35 4.84
N LYS A 439 -37.09 21.47 5.56
CA LYS A 439 -37.34 22.81 5.02
C LYS A 439 -36.03 23.49 4.64
N TRP A 440 -35.89 23.80 3.35
CA TRP A 440 -34.69 24.39 2.77
C TRP A 440 -35.01 25.63 1.94
N LYS A 441 -34.19 26.68 2.03
CA LYS A 441 -34.34 27.89 1.22
C LYS A 441 -33.11 28.12 0.35
N THR A 442 -33.27 28.14 -0.97
CA THR A 442 -32.20 28.39 -1.94
C THR A 442 -32.15 29.87 -2.36
N GLY A 443 -30.99 30.52 -2.22
CA GLY A 443 -30.76 31.89 -2.71
C GLY A 443 -31.86 32.89 -2.31
N ASP A 444 -32.33 33.68 -3.30
CA ASP A 444 -33.37 34.69 -3.15
C ASP A 444 -34.80 34.14 -3.37
N ALA A 445 -34.98 32.82 -3.34
CA ALA A 445 -36.30 32.22 -3.55
C ALA A 445 -37.35 32.79 -2.55
N ALA A 446 -38.55 33.09 -3.07
CA ALA A 446 -39.61 33.72 -2.29
C ALA A 446 -40.16 32.83 -1.17
N ALA A 447 -40.12 31.50 -1.33
CA ALA A 447 -40.63 30.53 -0.37
C ALA A 447 -39.62 29.42 -0.07
N ALA A 448 -39.73 28.83 1.12
CA ALA A 448 -38.98 27.63 1.49
C ALA A 448 -39.55 26.40 0.76
N MET A 449 -38.67 25.46 0.41
CA MET A 449 -39.01 24.21 -0.24
C MET A 449 -38.97 23.05 0.77
N ASP A 450 -39.93 22.14 0.65
CA ASP A 450 -39.93 20.87 1.39
C ASP A 450 -39.18 19.80 0.59
N LEU A 451 -38.07 19.32 1.13
CA LEU A 451 -37.21 18.30 0.52
C LEU A 451 -37.34 16.96 1.23
N PRO A 452 -37.61 15.85 0.53
CA PRO A 452 -37.63 14.53 1.17
C PRO A 452 -36.31 14.21 1.86
N ARG A 453 -36.34 13.95 3.18
CA ARG A 453 -35.15 13.64 4.00
C ARG A 453 -34.39 12.42 3.47
N VAL A 454 -35.11 11.46 2.88
CA VAL A 454 -34.52 10.26 2.25
C VAL A 454 -33.54 10.60 1.12
N ASN A 455 -33.63 11.78 0.49
CA ASN A 455 -32.73 12.17 -0.60
C ASN A 455 -31.52 12.97 -0.12
N VAL A 456 -31.40 13.19 1.21
CA VAL A 456 -30.41 14.07 1.82
C VAL A 456 -29.43 13.24 2.62
N ALA A 457 -28.15 13.33 2.25
CA ALA A 457 -27.07 12.65 2.95
C ALA A 457 -26.58 13.44 4.17
N GLY A 458 -26.65 14.77 4.14
CA GLY A 458 -26.25 15.60 5.28
C GLY A 458 -26.43 17.09 5.03
N ILE A 459 -26.25 17.87 6.10
CA ILE A 459 -26.28 19.33 6.08
C ILE A 459 -25.05 19.86 6.82
N LYS A 460 -24.37 20.81 6.19
CA LYS A 460 -23.27 21.56 6.77
C LYS A 460 -23.70 23.00 6.97
N LEU A 461 -23.57 23.47 8.20
CA LEU A 461 -24.00 24.80 8.60
C LEU A 461 -22.84 25.79 8.47
N THR A 462 -23.10 26.97 7.90
CA THR A 462 -22.10 28.05 7.82
C THR A 462 -22.52 29.24 8.69
N GLY A 463 -21.55 29.96 9.28
CA GLY A 463 -21.79 31.22 9.99
C GLY A 463 -21.94 31.15 11.52
N THR A 464 -21.72 30.00 12.13
CA THR A 464 -21.78 29.83 13.58
C THR A 464 -20.42 30.14 14.20
N THR A 465 -20.35 31.22 14.99
CA THR A 465 -19.10 31.61 15.67
C THR A 465 -18.84 30.61 16.79
N PRO A 466 -17.69 29.90 16.79
CA PRO A 466 -17.40 28.92 17.83
C PRO A 466 -17.38 29.63 19.20
N PRO A 467 -17.96 29.03 20.25
CA PRO A 467 -17.78 29.54 21.60
C PRO A 467 -16.28 29.61 21.93
N LYS A 468 -15.84 30.67 22.61
CA LYS A 468 -14.45 30.77 23.08
C LYS A 468 -14.14 29.54 23.94
N PRO A 469 -13.02 28.83 23.72
CA PRO A 469 -12.64 27.70 24.55
C PRO A 469 -12.59 28.13 26.02
N GLY A 470 -13.41 27.52 26.86
CA GLY A 470 -13.37 27.69 28.31
C GLY A 470 -12.24 26.87 28.93
N VAL A 471 -11.71 27.37 30.04
CA VAL A 471 -10.65 26.75 30.88
C VAL A 471 -11.01 25.30 31.26
N ALA A 472 -9.98 24.44 31.33
CA ALA A 472 -10.02 23.04 31.76
C ALA A 472 -11.06 22.17 31.04
N GLN A 473 -10.66 21.61 29.88
CA GLN A 473 -11.48 20.68 29.10
C GLN A 473 -11.03 19.23 29.35
N ALA A 474 -12.02 18.36 29.56
CA ALA A 474 -11.89 16.91 29.53
C ALA A 474 -12.50 16.35 28.24
N ILE A 475 -11.94 15.24 27.77
CA ILE A 475 -12.48 14.47 26.65
C ILE A 475 -12.99 13.14 27.22
N VAL A 476 -14.26 12.84 26.96
CA VAL A 476 -14.89 11.57 27.33
C VAL A 476 -15.18 10.79 26.06
N ARG A 477 -14.64 9.57 25.96
CA ARG A 477 -14.80 8.69 24.80
C ARG A 477 -15.74 7.53 25.15
N LEU A 478 -16.73 7.28 24.30
CA LEU A 478 -17.80 6.32 24.54
C LEU A 478 -17.58 4.97 23.85
N THR A 479 -18.37 3.96 24.23
CA THR A 479 -18.24 2.58 23.71
C THR A 479 -18.63 2.44 22.25
N ASN A 480 -19.42 3.36 21.69
CA ASN A 480 -19.73 3.44 20.25
C ASN A 480 -18.72 4.29 19.44
N GLY A 481 -17.68 4.82 20.08
CA GLY A 481 -16.66 5.67 19.45
C GLY A 481 -16.98 7.17 19.43
N ASP A 482 -18.13 7.61 19.95
CA ASP A 482 -18.47 9.02 20.11
C ASP A 482 -17.53 9.70 21.14
N GLU A 483 -17.36 11.02 21.00
CA GLU A 483 -16.52 11.86 21.85
C GLU A 483 -17.27 13.10 22.32
N LEU A 484 -17.32 13.31 23.63
CA LEU A 484 -17.86 14.53 24.25
C LEU A 484 -16.76 15.36 24.89
N HIS A 485 -16.83 16.67 24.66
CA HIS A 485 -15.90 17.65 25.21
C HIS A 485 -16.60 18.52 26.25
N GLY A 486 -15.97 18.72 27.40
CA GLY A 486 -16.52 19.56 28.47
C GLY A 486 -15.71 19.50 29.73
N ARG A 487 -16.17 20.16 30.79
CA ARG A 487 -15.53 20.12 32.11
C ARG A 487 -16.01 18.90 32.89
N LEU A 488 -15.10 18.02 33.28
CA LEU A 488 -15.45 16.85 34.09
C LEU A 488 -15.91 17.29 35.49
N VAL A 489 -17.16 17.01 35.84
CA VAL A 489 -17.78 17.45 37.10
C VAL A 489 -17.70 16.35 38.16
N ALA A 490 -18.05 15.12 37.77
CA ALA A 490 -18.06 13.98 38.68
C ALA A 490 -17.80 12.66 37.94
N LEU A 491 -17.27 11.69 38.68
CA LEU A 491 -17.16 10.29 38.31
C LEU A 491 -17.56 9.49 39.54
N THR A 492 -18.46 8.53 39.40
CA THR A 492 -18.95 7.66 40.48
C THR A 492 -18.91 6.21 40.01
N ASP A 493 -19.33 5.27 40.87
CA ASP A 493 -19.49 3.86 40.49
C ASP A 493 -20.48 3.68 39.32
N ASP A 494 -21.48 4.54 39.18
CA ASP A 494 -22.57 4.36 38.22
C ASP A 494 -22.52 5.33 37.03
N GLN A 495 -21.95 6.53 37.21
CA GLN A 495 -22.08 7.63 36.26
C GLN A 495 -20.83 8.50 36.11
N VAL A 496 -20.71 9.08 34.92
CA VAL A 496 -19.76 10.14 34.55
C VAL A 496 -20.55 11.40 34.21
N ALA A 497 -20.27 12.51 34.90
CA ALA A 497 -20.94 13.80 34.68
C ALA A 497 -19.99 14.81 34.04
N LEU A 498 -20.37 15.33 32.88
CA LEU A 498 -19.59 16.26 32.08
C LEU A 498 -20.39 17.55 31.82
N ASP A 499 -19.84 18.71 32.17
CA ASP A 499 -20.46 20.01 31.91
C ASP A 499 -19.97 20.56 30.58
N THR A 500 -20.84 20.54 29.58
CA THR A 500 -20.53 20.93 28.19
C THR A 500 -20.88 22.39 27.94
N ALA A 501 -20.08 23.08 27.13
CA ALA A 501 -20.31 24.50 26.82
C ALA A 501 -21.58 24.73 25.97
N TYR A 502 -22.09 23.69 25.30
CA TYR A 502 -23.20 23.78 24.36
C TYR A 502 -24.52 23.22 24.91
N ALA A 503 -24.50 22.12 25.67
CA ALA A 503 -25.71 21.45 26.18
C ALA A 503 -25.82 21.48 27.72
N GLY A 504 -24.86 22.08 28.42
CA GLY A 504 -24.78 22.05 29.89
C GLY A 504 -24.39 20.66 30.40
N PRO A 505 -24.86 20.24 31.60
CA PRO A 505 -24.47 18.98 32.22
C PRO A 505 -25.04 17.76 31.48
N VAL A 506 -24.15 16.84 31.12
CA VAL A 506 -24.43 15.57 30.46
C VAL A 506 -24.01 14.44 31.39
N ASN A 507 -24.97 13.57 31.73
CA ASN A 507 -24.73 12.41 32.58
C ASN A 507 -24.69 11.14 31.72
N MET A 508 -23.57 10.43 31.79
CA MET A 508 -23.33 9.18 31.07
C MET A 508 -23.30 8.03 32.07
N LYS A 509 -23.83 6.86 31.67
CA LYS A 509 -23.63 5.64 32.45
C LYS A 509 -22.16 5.25 32.38
N ARG A 510 -21.56 4.92 33.51
CA ARG A 510 -20.14 4.50 33.57
C ARG A 510 -19.81 3.35 32.61
N PRO A 511 -20.65 2.29 32.48
CA PRO A 511 -20.50 1.24 31.46
C PRO A 511 -20.39 1.71 30.01
N MET A 512 -20.87 2.91 29.68
CA MET A 512 -20.88 3.43 28.30
C MET A 512 -19.63 4.28 27.99
N VAL A 513 -18.73 4.45 28.95
CA VAL A 513 -17.51 5.25 28.81
C VAL A 513 -16.29 4.33 28.73
N VAL A 514 -15.48 4.53 27.69
CA VAL A 514 -14.24 3.77 27.48
C VAL A 514 -13.09 4.44 28.22
N SER A 515 -12.93 5.75 28.03
CA SER A 515 -11.84 6.49 28.65
C SER A 515 -12.20 7.95 28.88
N ILE A 516 -11.54 8.53 29.88
CA ILE A 516 -11.65 9.94 30.26
C ILE A 516 -10.25 10.53 30.29
N LEU A 517 -10.11 11.69 29.68
CA LEU A 517 -8.86 12.47 29.66
C LEU A 517 -9.11 13.79 30.40
N PRO A 518 -8.79 13.88 31.71
CA PRO A 518 -9.05 15.06 32.54
C PRO A 518 -8.15 16.26 32.22
N ASP A 519 -8.60 17.43 32.71
CA ASP A 519 -7.95 18.75 32.71
C ASP A 519 -6.63 18.80 31.95
N SER A 520 -6.82 18.85 30.65
CA SER A 520 -5.75 18.89 29.73
C SER A 520 -5.31 20.36 29.66
N GLU A 521 -4.29 20.73 30.43
CA GLU A 521 -3.33 21.77 30.00
C GLU A 521 -2.66 21.41 28.65
N ARG A 522 -3.15 20.38 27.93
CA ARG A 522 -3.08 20.25 26.48
C ARG A 522 -3.86 21.39 25.84
N SER A 523 -3.23 22.57 25.81
CA SER A 523 -3.51 23.55 24.78
C SER A 523 -3.38 22.83 23.44
N ALA A 524 -4.52 22.47 22.82
CA ALA A 524 -4.51 21.97 21.46
C ALA A 524 -3.89 23.08 20.61
N GLY A 525 -2.69 22.81 20.07
CA GLY A 525 -2.09 23.73 19.10
C GLY A 525 -2.92 23.75 17.82
N TYR A 526 -3.62 22.65 17.54
CA TYR A 526 -4.49 22.53 16.38
C TYR A 526 -5.45 21.32 16.47
N THR A 527 -6.66 21.47 15.95
CA THR A 527 -7.61 20.37 15.68
C THR A 527 -8.36 20.71 14.38
N GLY A 528 -8.37 19.78 13.43
CA GLY A 528 -8.99 19.98 12.12
C GLY A 528 -8.70 18.81 11.16
N PRO A 529 -8.67 19.03 9.83
CA PRO A 529 -8.94 20.29 9.13
C PRO A 529 -10.40 20.72 9.20
N LEU A 530 -10.63 22.01 9.48
CA LEU A 530 -11.98 22.60 9.46
C LEU A 530 -12.29 23.26 8.11
N ARG A 531 -11.24 23.66 7.38
CA ARG A 531 -11.30 24.27 6.04
C ARG A 531 -9.93 24.23 5.37
N ALA A 532 -9.93 24.28 4.04
CA ALA A 532 -8.71 24.29 3.23
C ALA A 532 -7.75 25.43 3.60
N SER A 533 -8.27 26.63 3.92
CA SER A 533 -7.46 27.83 4.19
C SER A 533 -6.62 27.77 5.47
N GLU A 534 -6.82 26.74 6.30
CA GLU A 534 -5.98 26.48 7.46
C GLU A 534 -4.64 25.82 7.08
N TRP A 535 -4.49 25.36 5.84
CA TRP A 535 -3.31 24.70 5.32
C TRP A 535 -2.79 25.41 4.07
N LYS A 536 -1.47 25.51 3.97
CA LYS A 536 -0.81 25.95 2.74
C LYS A 536 -0.61 24.73 1.84
N PHE A 537 -1.07 24.81 0.62
CA PHE A 537 -0.80 23.80 -0.41
C PHE A 537 0.53 24.15 -1.09
N SER A 538 1.36 23.14 -1.35
CA SER A 538 2.62 23.31 -2.07
C SER A 538 2.90 22.13 -2.99
N GLY A 539 3.51 22.41 -4.14
CA GLY A 539 3.73 21.42 -5.21
C GLY A 539 2.57 21.35 -6.21
N ARG A 540 2.41 20.20 -6.87
CA ARG A 540 1.24 19.92 -7.75
C ARG A 540 -0.03 19.75 -6.90
N GLU A 541 -1.21 19.95 -7.50
CA GLU A 541 -2.54 19.79 -6.86
C GLU A 541 -2.85 18.32 -6.50
N GLY A 542 -2.09 17.77 -5.55
CA GLY A 542 -2.20 16.37 -5.11
C GLY A 542 -3.14 16.15 -3.93
N TRP A 543 -3.70 17.22 -3.36
CA TRP A 543 -4.65 17.19 -2.26
C TRP A 543 -5.82 18.10 -2.55
N ASN A 544 -7.02 17.63 -2.24
CA ASN A 544 -8.26 18.40 -2.28
C ASN A 544 -8.91 18.37 -0.90
N TYR A 545 -9.36 19.51 -0.40
CA TYR A 545 -10.16 19.53 0.83
C TYR A 545 -11.60 19.13 0.53
N LYS A 546 -12.13 18.16 1.28
CA LYS A 546 -13.53 17.73 1.20
C LYS A 546 -14.02 17.34 2.59
N ASP A 547 -15.06 18.02 3.07
CA ASP A 547 -15.85 17.65 4.27
C ASP A 547 -15.02 17.33 5.53
N GLY A 548 -14.10 18.21 5.92
CA GLY A 548 -13.29 18.04 7.13
C GLY A 548 -12.10 17.09 6.97
N ALA A 549 -11.77 16.71 5.74
CA ALA A 549 -10.63 15.87 5.40
C ALA A 549 -9.92 16.36 4.13
N PHE A 550 -8.69 15.89 3.92
CA PHE A 550 -7.95 16.03 2.69
C PHE A 550 -7.99 14.72 1.90
N VAL A 551 -8.45 14.78 0.66
CA VAL A 551 -8.51 13.67 -0.28
C VAL A 551 -7.36 13.79 -1.26
N SER A 552 -6.54 12.76 -1.39
CA SER A 552 -5.42 12.79 -2.32
C SER A 552 -5.89 12.54 -3.76
N SER A 553 -5.48 13.42 -4.66
CA SER A 553 -5.68 13.36 -6.11
C SER A 553 -4.41 12.99 -6.87
N GLY A 554 -3.25 12.96 -6.20
CA GLY A 554 -1.97 12.67 -6.81
C GLY A 554 -0.80 13.05 -5.91
N SER A 555 0.33 13.43 -6.50
CA SER A 555 1.48 13.93 -5.76
C SER A 555 1.29 15.40 -5.37
N GLY A 556 1.45 15.72 -4.08
CA GLY A 556 1.27 17.08 -3.58
C GLY A 556 1.48 17.15 -2.07
N SER A 557 1.65 18.36 -1.54
CA SER A 557 1.91 18.60 -0.13
C SER A 557 0.95 19.61 0.46
N ILE A 558 0.48 19.35 1.67
CA ILE A 558 -0.22 20.31 2.52
C ILE A 558 0.61 20.54 3.77
N GLN A 559 0.76 21.80 4.18
CA GLN A 559 1.59 22.16 5.32
C GLN A 559 0.95 23.23 6.21
N ARG A 560 1.24 23.15 7.50
CA ARG A 560 0.77 24.10 8.50
C ARG A 560 1.88 24.45 9.48
N GLU A 561 2.07 25.74 9.70
CA GLU A 561 2.96 26.28 10.73
C GLU A 561 2.26 26.25 12.10
N LEU A 562 3.01 25.93 13.14
CA LEU A 562 2.55 25.74 14.51
C LEU A 562 3.52 26.47 15.45
N ALA A 563 2.99 27.31 16.33
CA ALA A 563 3.76 27.81 17.46
C ALA A 563 3.74 26.75 18.56
N TRP A 564 4.92 26.26 18.96
CA TRP A 564 5.07 25.21 19.97
C TRP A 564 6.38 25.38 20.72
N SER A 565 6.41 25.11 22.03
CA SER A 565 7.62 25.27 22.84
C SER A 565 7.77 24.20 23.91
N GLY A 566 8.93 23.54 23.93
CA GLY A 566 9.57 22.88 25.10
C GLY A 566 8.85 21.70 25.76
N MET A 567 7.66 21.31 25.30
CA MET A 567 6.83 20.27 25.94
C MET A 567 6.57 19.12 24.97
N PRO A 568 6.32 17.89 25.46
CA PRO A 568 6.05 16.79 24.57
C PRO A 568 4.78 17.05 23.75
N MET A 569 4.86 16.70 22.47
CA MET A 569 3.86 16.97 21.45
C MET A 569 3.27 15.66 20.96
N GLY A 570 1.95 15.58 20.90
CA GLY A 570 1.22 14.50 20.27
C GLY A 570 0.68 14.97 18.92
N ILE A 571 0.87 14.16 17.88
CA ILE A 571 0.29 14.35 16.55
C ILE A 571 -0.56 13.11 16.24
N GLU A 572 -1.86 13.32 16.11
CA GLU A 572 -2.86 12.28 15.83
C GLU A 572 -3.55 12.57 14.50
N PHE A 573 -3.89 11.54 13.74
CA PHE A 573 -4.70 11.65 12.52
C PHE A 573 -5.29 10.30 12.09
N ASP A 574 -6.41 10.36 11.38
CA ASP A 574 -6.99 9.22 10.68
C ASP A 574 -6.53 9.24 9.22
N LEU A 575 -6.14 8.08 8.70
CA LEU A 575 -5.86 7.88 7.28
C LEU A 575 -6.68 6.68 6.79
N ALA A 576 -7.44 6.88 5.73
CA ALA A 576 -8.09 5.82 4.97
C ALA A 576 -7.49 5.77 3.56
N TRP A 577 -7.45 4.58 2.95
CA TRP A 577 -6.89 4.40 1.63
C TRP A 577 -7.66 3.33 0.86
N ARG A 578 -7.83 3.55 -0.45
CA ARG A 578 -8.43 2.56 -1.36
C ARG A 578 -7.43 1.46 -1.75
N ASP A 579 -6.20 1.88 -2.04
CA ASP A 579 -5.07 1.02 -2.39
C ASP A 579 -3.96 1.15 -1.35
N LEU A 580 -2.76 0.64 -1.60
CA LEU A 580 -1.61 0.86 -0.71
C LEU A 580 -1.33 2.37 -0.48
N PRO A 581 -1.28 2.81 0.79
CA PRO A 581 -1.03 4.21 1.11
C PRO A 581 0.41 4.61 0.75
N SER A 582 0.58 5.86 0.30
CA SER A 582 1.87 6.51 0.10
C SER A 582 1.83 7.94 0.65
N LEU A 583 1.90 8.01 1.98
CA LEU A 583 1.87 9.24 2.76
C LEU A 583 3.24 9.44 3.42
N LYS A 584 3.79 10.64 3.33
CA LYS A 584 4.92 11.07 4.17
C LYS A 584 4.47 12.24 5.00
N MET A 585 4.50 12.11 6.32
CA MET A 585 4.36 13.24 7.23
C MET A 585 5.75 13.75 7.58
N GLN A 586 5.98 15.06 7.46
CA GLN A 586 7.22 15.70 7.83
C GLN A 586 6.95 16.74 8.92
N LEU A 587 7.72 16.68 10.01
CA LEU A 587 7.75 17.70 11.04
C LEU A 587 9.10 18.40 10.96
N THR A 588 9.09 19.62 10.44
CA THR A 588 10.26 20.49 10.39
C THR A 588 10.34 21.26 11.70
N CYS A 589 11.45 21.09 12.42
CA CYS A 589 11.70 21.82 13.64
C CYS A 589 12.53 23.08 13.30
N ASN A 590 13.81 22.99 12.96
CA ASN A 590 14.58 24.18 12.57
C ASN A 590 15.06 24.14 11.11
N SER A 591 15.82 25.15 10.68
CA SER A 591 16.43 25.23 9.33
C SER A 591 17.43 24.10 9.04
N LYS A 592 17.72 23.24 10.02
CA LYS A 592 18.73 22.18 9.97
C LYS A 592 18.16 20.78 10.28
N CYS A 593 16.89 20.60 10.65
CA CYS A 593 16.41 19.32 11.20
C CYS A 593 14.93 19.05 10.88
N SER A 594 14.63 17.89 10.29
CA SER A 594 13.25 17.42 10.08
C SER A 594 13.08 15.94 10.45
N LEU A 595 11.95 15.65 11.11
CA LEU A 595 11.47 14.31 11.39
C LEU A 595 10.50 13.87 10.30
N THR A 596 10.57 12.62 9.86
CA THR A 596 9.64 12.05 8.88
C THR A 596 9.00 10.77 9.40
N LEU A 597 7.71 10.65 9.15
CA LEU A 597 6.95 9.41 9.23
C LEU A 597 6.56 9.03 7.80
N ASP A 598 7.12 7.94 7.31
CA ASP A 598 6.87 7.43 5.97
C ASP A 598 5.95 6.21 6.05
N ILE A 599 4.69 6.38 5.62
CA ILE A 599 3.71 5.30 5.45
C ILE A 599 3.67 4.96 3.96
N ASN A 600 4.31 3.86 3.58
CA ASN A 600 4.44 3.51 2.17
C ASN A 600 4.36 2.00 1.96
N SER A 601 3.43 1.56 1.12
CA SER A 601 3.41 0.18 0.60
C SER A 601 3.39 -0.90 1.70
N GLY A 602 2.53 -0.77 2.71
CA GLY A 602 2.42 -1.76 3.81
C GLY A 602 3.47 -1.61 4.92
N ARG A 603 4.27 -0.53 4.89
CA ARG A 603 5.36 -0.29 5.82
C ARG A 603 5.25 1.10 6.45
N VAL A 604 5.74 1.21 7.68
CA VAL A 604 5.91 2.48 8.40
C VAL A 604 7.37 2.64 8.79
N GLY A 605 7.96 3.77 8.41
CA GLY A 605 9.32 4.14 8.80
C GLY A 605 9.33 5.48 9.52
N ILE A 606 10.19 5.59 10.53
CA ILE A 606 10.53 6.88 11.15
C ILE A 606 11.98 7.21 10.79
N GLY A 607 12.17 8.40 10.22
CA GLY A 607 13.44 8.90 9.74
C GLY A 607 13.70 10.32 10.19
N GLY A 608 14.96 10.73 10.24
CA GLY A 608 15.36 12.10 10.55
C GLY A 608 16.49 12.54 9.65
N THR A 609 16.41 13.76 9.12
CA THR A 609 17.45 14.33 8.28
C THR A 609 18.03 15.60 8.92
N PRO A 610 19.36 15.68 9.11
CA PRO A 610 20.04 16.95 9.28
C PRO A 610 20.10 17.63 7.90
N VAL A 611 19.38 18.74 7.73
CA VAL A 611 19.30 19.53 6.50
C VAL A 611 20.64 20.21 6.15
N ALA A 612 21.60 20.29 7.10
CA ALA A 612 22.87 21.02 6.91
C ALA A 612 24.05 20.22 6.32
N SER A 613 23.93 18.91 6.09
CA SER A 613 25.02 18.13 5.47
C SER A 613 24.43 16.84 4.91
N GLY A 614 24.64 16.54 3.64
CA GLY A 614 24.07 15.40 2.89
C GLY A 614 24.39 13.98 3.38
N GLY A 615 24.54 13.75 4.69
CA GLY A 615 24.67 12.44 5.32
C GLY A 615 23.32 11.91 5.80
N ARG A 616 22.96 10.70 5.37
CA ARG A 616 21.73 9.98 5.76
C ARG A 616 21.77 9.35 7.16
N ALA A 617 22.84 9.51 7.94
CA ALA A 617 23.10 8.68 9.11
C ALA A 617 23.18 9.48 10.42
N GLY A 618 22.45 9.04 11.44
CA GLY A 618 22.80 9.30 12.85
C GLY A 618 21.82 10.16 13.66
N TRP A 619 20.78 10.77 13.07
CA TRP A 619 19.87 11.66 13.82
C TRP A 619 18.80 10.91 14.64
N ILE A 620 18.38 9.74 14.16
CA ILE A 620 17.47 8.84 14.88
C ILE A 620 18.19 7.51 15.06
N GLU A 621 18.30 7.07 16.31
CA GLU A 621 18.77 5.71 16.62
C GLU A 621 17.69 4.72 16.21
N GLN A 622 18.00 3.88 15.24
CA GLN A 622 17.12 2.78 14.87
C GLN A 622 17.22 1.69 15.96
N PRO A 623 16.09 1.09 16.38
CA PRO A 623 16.12 -0.05 17.30
C PRO A 623 17.02 -1.17 16.74
N LYS A 624 17.83 -1.81 17.60
CA LYS A 624 18.64 -2.98 17.18
C LYS A 624 17.70 -4.13 16.78
N GLY A 625 17.60 -4.41 15.48
CA GLY A 625 16.72 -5.44 14.90
C GLY A 625 16.49 -5.23 13.40
N PRO A 626 15.82 -6.15 12.69
CA PRO A 626 15.55 -5.99 11.26
C PRO A 626 14.75 -4.70 10.99
N PRO A 627 15.14 -3.90 9.98
CA PRO A 627 14.51 -2.61 9.74
C PRO A 627 13.09 -2.80 9.20
N VAL A 628 12.17 -1.96 9.68
CA VAL A 628 10.78 -1.82 9.19
C VAL A 628 9.96 -3.11 9.33
N ARG A 629 9.21 -3.22 10.45
CA ARG A 629 8.27 -4.32 10.63
C ARG A 629 7.13 -4.20 9.61
N PRO A 630 6.77 -5.27 8.88
CA PRO A 630 5.51 -5.32 8.15
C PRO A 630 4.37 -5.04 9.15
N MET A 631 3.55 -4.04 8.86
CA MET A 631 2.46 -3.68 9.75
C MET A 631 1.18 -4.35 9.24
N THR A 632 0.63 -5.30 10.00
CA THR A 632 -0.68 -5.89 9.72
C THR A 632 -1.73 -4.78 9.60
N GLY A 633 -2.57 -4.81 8.56
CA GLY A 633 -3.57 -3.77 8.29
C GLY A 633 -3.13 -2.67 7.30
N ILE A 634 -1.87 -2.23 7.28
CA ILE A 634 -1.43 -1.12 6.39
C ILE A 634 -1.28 -1.57 4.92
N GLY A 635 -1.07 -2.86 4.71
CA GLY A 635 -0.96 -3.46 3.38
C GLY A 635 -2.32 -3.75 2.72
N ASP A 636 -3.41 -3.64 3.46
CA ASP A 636 -4.72 -4.11 3.03
C ASP A 636 -5.41 -3.04 2.18
N PRO A 637 -5.96 -3.38 1.01
CA PRO A 637 -6.75 -2.44 0.22
C PRO A 637 -8.03 -2.05 0.97
N ASN A 638 -8.56 -0.86 0.70
CA ASN A 638 -9.77 -0.32 1.32
C ASN A 638 -9.72 -0.26 2.86
N ALA A 639 -8.54 -0.15 3.45
CA ALA A 639 -8.37 -0.10 4.89
C ALA A 639 -8.26 1.34 5.43
N ARG A 640 -8.35 1.46 6.75
CA ARG A 640 -8.15 2.70 7.50
C ARG A 640 -7.38 2.42 8.78
N ALA A 641 -6.64 3.41 9.25
CA ALA A 641 -5.98 3.36 10.53
C ALA A 641 -5.94 4.72 11.21
N HIS A 642 -5.96 4.68 12.55
CA HIS A 642 -5.69 5.82 13.40
C HIS A 642 -4.22 5.83 13.78
N PHE A 643 -3.53 6.94 13.49
CA PHE A 643 -2.11 7.12 13.76
C PHE A 643 -1.91 8.10 14.90
N ASN A 644 -0.99 7.78 15.81
CA ASN A 644 -0.57 8.69 16.86
C ASN A 644 0.96 8.65 16.99
N MET A 645 1.57 9.82 17.02
CA MET A 645 3.01 10.01 17.22
C MET A 645 3.24 10.99 18.35
N ILE A 646 4.02 10.57 19.35
CA ILE A 646 4.43 11.39 20.48
C ILE A 646 5.90 11.75 20.31
N ILE A 647 6.23 13.01 20.52
CA ILE A 647 7.59 13.52 20.49
C ILE A 647 7.87 14.18 21.83
N ASP A 648 8.92 13.75 22.52
CA ASP A 648 9.35 14.32 23.78
C ASP A 648 10.74 14.97 23.65
N PRO A 649 10.80 16.31 23.60
CA PRO A 649 12.05 17.06 23.57
C PRO A 649 12.96 16.81 24.79
N GLY A 650 12.38 16.58 25.97
CA GLY A 650 13.13 16.43 27.23
C GLY A 650 13.85 15.08 27.30
N THR A 651 13.19 14.00 26.91
CA THR A 651 13.81 12.65 26.88
C THR A 651 14.50 12.34 25.54
N LYS A 652 14.32 13.20 24.54
CA LYS A 652 14.70 13.01 23.14
C LYS A 652 14.15 11.71 22.55
N THR A 653 12.87 11.44 22.78
CA THR A 653 12.23 10.21 22.30
C THR A 653 11.06 10.49 21.37
N ILE A 654 10.77 9.51 20.51
CA ILE A 654 9.60 9.49 19.64
C ILE A 654 8.91 8.15 19.86
N ALA A 655 7.64 8.16 20.24
CA ALA A 655 6.82 6.96 20.35
C ALA A 655 5.74 6.97 19.25
N PHE A 656 5.49 5.81 18.65
CA PHE A 656 4.52 5.69 17.56
C PHE A 656 3.50 4.59 17.83
N PHE A 657 2.26 4.88 17.50
CA PHE A 657 1.09 4.04 17.73
C PHE A 657 0.23 3.98 16.48
N MET A 658 -0.38 2.82 16.27
CA MET A 658 -1.41 2.62 15.27
C MET A 658 -2.57 1.86 15.91
N ASN A 659 -3.79 2.34 15.71
CA ASN A 659 -5.01 1.75 16.28
C ASN A 659 -4.87 1.51 17.80
N ARG A 660 -4.26 2.50 18.50
CA ARG A 660 -3.95 2.48 19.95
C ARG A 660 -2.90 1.47 20.41
N LYS A 661 -2.34 0.66 19.51
CA LYS A 661 -1.24 -0.25 19.85
C LYS A 661 0.10 0.45 19.66
N LYS A 662 0.97 0.44 20.68
CA LYS A 662 2.35 0.92 20.56
C LYS A 662 3.12 0.03 19.60
N TRP A 663 3.83 0.65 18.67
CA TRP A 663 4.64 -0.05 17.68
C TRP A 663 6.13 0.08 17.91
N GLY A 664 6.57 1.21 18.46
CA GLY A 664 7.98 1.42 18.72
C GLY A 664 8.27 2.74 19.41
N VAL A 665 9.50 2.82 19.91
CA VAL A 665 10.10 4.04 20.47
C VAL A 665 11.47 4.21 19.82
N TRP A 666 11.77 5.43 19.40
CA TRP A 666 13.04 5.83 18.80
C TRP A 666 13.69 6.90 19.66
N ARG A 667 15.03 6.92 19.69
CA ARG A 667 15.80 7.97 20.35
C ARG A 667 16.35 8.93 19.30
N VAL A 668 16.30 10.22 19.60
CA VAL A 668 16.78 11.28 18.73
C VAL A 668 18.09 11.82 19.28
N ASN A 669 19.10 11.89 18.42
CA ASN A 669 20.46 12.27 18.78
C ASN A 669 20.73 13.78 18.68
N GLY A 670 19.81 14.54 18.08
CA GLY A 670 19.90 16.00 18.01
C GLY A 670 18.85 16.73 18.87
N ASP A 671 18.96 18.05 18.92
CA ASP A 671 18.10 18.90 19.75
C ASP A 671 16.85 19.35 18.99
N PHE A 672 15.71 19.32 19.69
CA PHE A 672 14.42 19.81 19.20
C PHE A 672 14.28 21.31 19.48
N GLU A 673 14.90 22.21 18.70
CA GLU A 673 14.70 23.66 18.95
C GLU A 673 14.46 24.52 17.71
N PRO A 674 13.17 24.80 17.47
CA PRO A 674 12.63 26.10 17.07
C PRO A 674 11.50 26.59 18.01
N ALA A 675 11.13 27.85 17.92
CA ALA A 675 9.87 28.37 18.49
C ALA A 675 8.63 28.08 17.60
N LYS A 676 8.84 27.53 16.40
CA LYS A 676 7.82 27.27 15.37
C LYS A 676 8.11 25.96 14.65
N TYR A 677 7.13 25.06 14.61
CA TYR A 677 7.21 23.83 13.83
C TYR A 677 6.38 23.96 12.55
N THR A 678 6.76 23.23 11.51
CA THR A 678 5.90 23.04 10.34
C THR A 678 5.58 21.56 10.20
N VAL A 679 4.29 21.22 10.24
CA VAL A 679 3.81 19.87 9.92
C VAL A 679 3.36 19.87 8.46
N ALA A 680 3.89 18.94 7.68
CA ALA A 680 3.51 18.72 6.29
C ALA A 680 3.06 17.27 6.08
N PHE A 681 2.09 17.09 5.19
CA PHE A 681 1.65 15.79 4.71
C PHE A 681 1.81 15.75 3.19
N ASP A 682 2.76 14.95 2.73
CA ASP A 682 3.04 14.71 1.32
C ASP A 682 2.32 13.44 0.87
N SER A 683 1.45 13.59 -0.12
CA SER A 683 0.92 12.47 -0.88
C SER A 683 1.81 12.20 -2.08
N ARG A 684 1.98 10.91 -2.41
CA ARG A 684 2.57 10.47 -3.68
C ARG A 684 1.57 9.74 -4.58
N CYS A 685 0.35 9.48 -4.12
CA CYS A 685 -0.66 8.72 -4.85
C CYS A 685 -2.09 9.24 -4.60
N PRO A 686 -3.00 9.12 -5.58
CA PRO A 686 -4.43 9.38 -5.34
C PRO A 686 -5.06 8.32 -4.42
N GLY A 687 -6.25 8.60 -3.90
CA GLY A 687 -7.10 7.61 -3.22
C GLY A 687 -6.87 7.45 -1.72
N MET A 688 -6.21 8.41 -1.07
CA MET A 688 -6.12 8.51 0.38
C MET A 688 -7.07 9.59 0.92
N VAL A 689 -7.57 9.40 2.14
CA VAL A 689 -8.35 10.39 2.88
C VAL A 689 -7.68 10.59 4.24
N LEU A 690 -7.16 11.79 4.45
CA LEU A 690 -6.48 12.22 5.68
C LEU A 690 -7.40 13.17 6.46
N GLY A 691 -7.75 12.84 7.69
CA GLY A 691 -8.67 13.64 8.50
C GLY A 691 -8.39 13.53 10.00
N LYS A 692 -9.20 14.24 10.81
CA LYS A 692 -9.10 14.25 12.28
C LYS A 692 -7.68 14.49 12.80
N ILE A 693 -6.99 15.43 12.16
CA ILE A 693 -5.64 15.85 12.57
C ILE A 693 -5.75 16.62 13.88
N ARG A 694 -5.09 16.13 14.92
CA ARG A 694 -5.01 16.78 16.23
C ARG A 694 -3.55 16.91 16.65
N ILE A 695 -3.18 18.12 17.08
CA ILE A 695 -1.85 18.41 17.62
C ILE A 695 -2.03 19.08 18.98
N ALA A 696 -1.55 18.42 20.02
CA ALA A 696 -1.77 18.83 21.40
C ALA A 696 -0.57 18.51 22.29
N LYS A 697 -0.50 19.12 23.48
CA LYS A 697 0.53 18.75 24.45
C LYS A 697 0.20 17.34 24.88
N TYR A 698 1.21 16.50 24.90
CA TYR A 698 1.06 15.12 25.25
C TYR A 698 1.85 14.93 26.53
N ASN A 699 1.18 14.56 27.61
CA ASN A 699 1.90 14.00 28.75
C ASN A 699 2.08 12.54 28.41
N MET A 700 3.31 12.13 28.12
CA MET A 700 3.66 10.72 28.03
C MET A 700 3.18 10.09 29.33
N VAL A 701 2.11 9.29 29.27
CA VAL A 701 1.96 8.18 30.19
C VAL A 701 2.03 6.97 29.30
N SER A 702 3.13 6.27 29.44
CA SER A 702 3.55 5.22 28.55
C SER A 702 2.46 4.16 28.42
N ASP A 703 1.99 3.94 27.20
CA ASP A 703 1.69 2.59 26.71
C ASP A 703 3.02 1.92 26.37
N ALA A 704 3.98 1.94 27.32
CA ALA A 704 5.08 0.99 27.28
C ALA A 704 4.47 -0.41 27.29
N ASP A 705 5.16 -1.41 26.74
CA ASP A 705 4.67 -2.79 26.73
C ASP A 705 4.62 -3.40 28.16
N ASP A 706 4.68 -2.56 29.21
CA ASP A 706 4.69 -2.84 30.64
C ASP A 706 3.72 -1.94 31.45
N ALA A 707 2.88 -1.10 30.83
CA ALA A 707 1.71 -0.60 31.55
C ALA A 707 0.70 -1.75 31.57
N PRO A 708 0.29 -2.28 32.74
CA PRO A 708 -0.59 -3.43 32.77
C PRO A 708 -1.86 -3.04 31.98
N ALA A 709 -2.14 -3.76 30.89
CA ALA A 709 -3.53 -4.10 30.64
C ALA A 709 -4.03 -4.66 31.98
N ALA A 710 -5.14 -4.17 32.50
CA ALA A 710 -5.60 -4.64 33.79
C ALA A 710 -5.58 -6.18 33.75
N ASP A 711 -4.76 -6.82 34.60
CA ASP A 711 -4.70 -8.29 34.68
C ASP A 711 -6.11 -8.85 34.94
N ASN A 712 -6.96 -8.00 35.52
CA ASN A 712 -8.38 -8.17 35.73
C ASN A 712 -9.20 -7.19 34.86
N PRO A 713 -10.04 -7.66 33.92
CA PRO A 713 -10.91 -6.79 33.10
C PRO A 713 -11.96 -6.03 33.92
N GLU A 714 -12.14 -6.34 35.20
CA GLU A 714 -13.05 -5.66 36.12
C GLU A 714 -12.44 -4.41 36.80
N GLU A 715 -11.16 -4.14 36.59
CA GLU A 715 -10.47 -2.99 37.21
C GLU A 715 -10.35 -1.81 36.26
N ASP A 716 -10.41 -0.59 36.82
CA ASP A 716 -10.05 0.61 36.08
C ASP A 716 -8.53 0.80 36.10
N VAL A 717 -8.02 1.54 35.13
CA VAL A 717 -6.60 1.88 35.06
C VAL A 717 -6.44 3.39 35.09
N LEU A 718 -5.72 3.90 36.08
CA LEU A 718 -5.31 5.30 36.13
C LEU A 718 -3.88 5.44 35.68
N ARG A 719 -3.68 6.42 34.82
CA ARG A 719 -2.39 6.81 34.27
C ARG A 719 -2.06 8.20 34.79
N LEU A 720 -0.96 8.31 35.50
CA LEU A 720 -0.54 9.54 36.17
C LEU A 720 0.44 10.33 35.30
N ALA A 721 0.37 11.66 35.36
CA ALA A 721 1.18 12.57 34.55
C ALA A 721 2.71 12.39 34.69
N ASN A 722 3.17 11.69 35.73
CA ASN A 722 4.57 11.33 35.95
C ASN A 722 4.97 9.98 35.33
N LEU A 723 4.14 9.41 34.44
CA LEU A 723 4.28 8.11 33.78
C LEU A 723 3.92 6.88 34.62
N ASP A 724 3.57 7.04 35.90
CA ASP A 724 3.13 5.90 36.72
C ASP A 724 1.72 5.43 36.32
N SER A 725 1.41 4.16 36.60
CA SER A 725 0.07 3.60 36.43
C SER A 725 -0.37 2.86 37.69
N THR A 726 -1.67 2.79 37.90
CA THR A 726 -2.27 2.02 38.99
C THR A 726 -3.59 1.44 38.50
N ALA A 727 -3.70 0.11 38.60
CA ALA A 727 -4.96 -0.59 38.42
C ALA A 727 -5.73 -0.64 39.74
N GLY A 728 -7.04 -0.47 39.67
CA GLY A 728 -7.90 -0.46 40.84
C GLY A 728 -9.26 0.14 40.53
N ARG A 729 -10.15 0.18 41.51
CA ARG A 729 -11.51 0.69 41.31
C ARG A 729 -11.58 2.18 41.62
N ILE A 730 -11.93 3.01 40.64
CA ILE A 730 -12.20 4.45 40.84
C ILE A 730 -13.56 4.60 41.53
N LYS A 731 -13.54 4.93 42.82
CA LYS A 731 -14.74 5.11 43.64
C LYS A 731 -15.47 6.41 43.31
N LYS A 732 -14.74 7.53 43.33
CA LYS A 732 -15.33 8.84 43.08
C LYS A 732 -14.35 9.91 42.61
N LEU A 733 -14.88 10.91 41.91
CA LEU A 733 -14.21 12.17 41.60
C LEU A 733 -15.09 13.32 42.05
N GLU A 734 -14.60 14.09 43.03
CA GLU A 734 -15.27 15.25 43.61
C GLU A 734 -14.22 16.28 44.01
N ALA A 735 -14.56 17.58 43.96
CA ALA A 735 -13.67 18.67 44.41
C ALA A 735 -12.24 18.62 43.82
N GLY A 736 -12.09 18.18 42.57
CA GLY A 736 -10.80 18.11 41.87
C GLY A 736 -9.88 16.98 42.36
N LYS A 737 -10.39 16.00 43.09
CA LYS A 737 -9.66 14.80 43.52
C LYS A 737 -10.34 13.53 43.02
N VAL A 738 -9.54 12.53 42.66
CA VAL A 738 -9.96 11.19 42.29
C VAL A 738 -9.61 10.25 43.43
N SER A 739 -10.57 9.45 43.88
CA SER A 739 -10.42 8.42 44.90
C SER A 739 -10.42 7.05 44.25
N VAL A 740 -9.35 6.28 44.46
CA VAL A 740 -9.13 4.96 43.85
C VAL A 740 -8.82 3.95 44.94
N PHE A 741 -9.48 2.80 44.90
CA PHE A 741 -9.11 1.66 45.73
C PHE A 741 -8.13 0.77 44.98
N ALA A 742 -6.86 0.80 45.39
CA ALA A 742 -5.79 -0.02 44.82
C ALA A 742 -4.83 -0.48 45.93
N PHE A 743 -4.16 -1.61 45.71
CA PHE A 743 -3.24 -2.22 46.70
C PHE A 743 -3.86 -2.44 48.09
N GLY A 744 -5.19 -2.64 48.17
CA GLY A 744 -5.91 -2.82 49.43
C GLY A 744 -6.15 -1.54 50.24
N THR A 745 -5.90 -0.35 49.68
CA THR A 745 -6.13 0.94 50.34
C THR A 745 -6.83 1.95 49.43
N ASP A 746 -7.48 2.95 50.03
CA ASP A 746 -8.01 4.12 49.33
C ASP A 746 -6.90 5.16 49.11
N LEU A 747 -6.68 5.53 47.85
CA LEU A 747 -5.72 6.52 47.40
C LEU A 747 -6.49 7.75 46.90
N GLU A 748 -6.21 8.92 47.46
CA GLU A 748 -6.71 10.20 46.94
C GLU A 748 -5.64 10.90 46.11
N LEU A 749 -5.97 11.19 44.86
CA LEU A 749 -5.07 11.82 43.90
C LEU A 749 -5.70 13.11 43.35
N PRO A 750 -4.98 14.25 43.33
CA PRO A 750 -5.45 15.43 42.60
C PRO A 750 -5.67 15.09 41.12
N ILE A 751 -6.80 15.52 40.54
CA ILE A 751 -7.13 15.26 39.14
C ILE A 751 -6.07 15.78 38.17
N ALA A 752 -5.38 16.87 38.53
CA ALA A 752 -4.27 17.42 37.77
C ALA A 752 -3.05 16.48 37.65
N ARG A 753 -2.95 15.46 38.50
CA ARG A 753 -1.94 14.40 38.39
C ARG A 753 -2.40 13.23 37.51
N VAL A 754 -3.66 13.18 37.10
CA VAL A 754 -4.22 12.10 36.30
C VAL A 754 -4.20 12.50 34.83
N ALA A 755 -3.45 11.77 34.02
CA ALA A 755 -3.36 12.00 32.58
C ALA A 755 -4.47 11.30 31.79
N GLN A 756 -4.92 10.14 32.27
CA GLN A 756 -5.96 9.33 31.65
C GLN A 756 -6.57 8.36 32.67
N MET A 757 -7.86 8.09 32.51
CA MET A 757 -8.59 7.04 33.23
C MET A 757 -9.22 6.13 32.18
N ASP A 758 -8.81 4.87 32.18
CA ASP A 758 -9.42 3.81 31.36
C ASP A 758 -10.38 3.04 32.25
N LEU A 759 -11.67 3.00 31.89
CA LEU A 759 -12.67 2.32 32.70
C LEU A 759 -12.74 0.83 32.37
N ALA A 760 -13.04 0.01 33.39
CA ALA A 760 -13.07 -1.45 33.33
C ALA A 760 -13.80 -2.01 32.10
N GLU A 761 -13.20 -3.01 31.44
CA GLU A 761 -13.72 -3.60 30.21
C GLU A 761 -14.88 -4.57 30.44
N GLY A 762 -14.82 -5.35 31.53
CA GLY A 762 -15.79 -6.41 31.85
C GLY A 762 -17.21 -5.90 32.08
N SER A 763 -17.36 -4.62 32.46
CA SER A 763 -18.64 -3.97 32.71
C SER A 763 -19.13 -3.10 31.54
N ARG A 764 -18.43 -3.07 30.40
CA ARG A 764 -18.79 -2.17 29.29
C ARG A 764 -20.11 -2.58 28.64
N GLY A 765 -21.02 -1.61 28.57
CA GLY A 765 -22.25 -1.73 27.80
C GLY A 765 -21.98 -1.49 26.30
N ARG A 766 -22.72 -2.17 25.43
CA ARG A 766 -22.69 -1.89 23.99
C ARG A 766 -23.88 -1.01 23.64
N ALA A 767 -23.64 0.28 23.39
CA ALA A 767 -24.66 1.14 22.80
C ALA A 767 -24.88 0.76 21.33
N ARG A 768 -26.14 0.56 20.95
CA ARG A 768 -26.52 0.24 19.57
C ARG A 768 -26.49 1.51 18.72
N ARG A 769 -26.22 1.34 17.44
CA ARG A 769 -26.44 2.36 16.41
C ARG A 769 -27.49 1.82 15.45
N MET A 770 -28.56 2.56 15.22
CA MET A 770 -29.71 2.11 14.44
C MET A 770 -29.78 2.78 13.07
N ALA A 771 -30.46 2.13 12.13
CA ALA A 771 -30.76 2.72 10.84
C ALA A 771 -31.67 3.94 11.03
N GLY A 772 -31.19 5.12 10.64
CA GLY A 772 -31.89 6.39 10.84
C GLY A 772 -31.23 7.33 11.84
N ASP A 773 -30.25 6.85 12.61
CA ASP A 773 -29.43 7.69 13.48
C ASP A 773 -28.77 8.82 12.69
N VAL A 774 -28.57 9.94 13.37
CA VAL A 774 -27.90 11.13 12.85
C VAL A 774 -26.56 11.28 13.53
N PHE A 775 -25.51 11.40 12.73
CA PHE A 775 -24.17 11.72 13.23
C PHE A 775 -23.98 13.22 13.25
N VAL A 776 -23.66 13.77 14.41
CA VAL A 776 -23.53 15.20 14.66
C VAL A 776 -22.10 15.55 15.02
N THR A 777 -21.57 16.61 14.40
CA THR A 777 -20.29 17.19 14.78
C THR A 777 -20.44 18.64 15.21
N CYS A 778 -19.83 19.01 16.34
CA CYS A 778 -19.81 20.36 16.87
C CYS A 778 -18.49 21.10 16.57
N HIS A 779 -18.48 22.42 16.77
CA HIS A 779 -17.29 23.25 16.55
C HIS A 779 -16.16 23.02 17.58
N ASP A 780 -16.47 22.51 18.78
CA ASP A 780 -15.50 22.22 19.84
C ASP A 780 -14.79 20.86 19.67
N GLY A 781 -15.16 20.09 18.64
CA GLY A 781 -14.64 18.76 18.35
C GLY A 781 -15.57 17.61 18.77
N THR A 782 -16.62 17.88 19.55
CA THR A 782 -17.62 16.88 19.95
C THR A 782 -18.20 16.16 18.73
N GLN A 783 -18.25 14.83 18.79
CA GLN A 783 -18.80 13.94 17.77
C GLN A 783 -19.76 12.96 18.45
N VAL A 784 -21.05 13.04 18.12
CA VAL A 784 -22.07 12.21 18.76
C VAL A 784 -23.05 11.61 17.74
N THR A 785 -23.47 10.39 17.99
CA THR A 785 -24.53 9.69 17.25
C THR A 785 -25.82 9.77 18.06
N LEU A 786 -26.91 10.24 17.42
CA LEU A 786 -28.20 10.52 18.07
C LEU A 786 -29.35 9.93 17.24
N ASP A 787 -30.33 9.33 17.92
CA ASP A 787 -31.68 9.21 17.38
C ASP A 787 -32.32 10.60 17.34
N LEU A 788 -32.71 11.06 16.16
CA LEU A 788 -33.09 12.44 15.94
C LEU A 788 -34.57 12.69 16.31
N GLU A 789 -34.79 13.46 17.37
CA GLU A 789 -36.13 13.84 17.83
C GLU A 789 -36.67 15.12 17.18
N ALA A 790 -35.83 16.09 16.82
CA ALA A 790 -36.23 17.30 16.11
C ALA A 790 -35.01 18.14 15.71
N ILE A 791 -35.13 18.90 14.62
CA ILE A 791 -34.22 20.03 14.36
C ILE A 791 -35.07 21.26 14.08
N ASP A 792 -35.02 22.24 14.97
CA ASP A 792 -35.72 23.51 14.80
C ASP A 792 -34.75 24.64 14.38
N GLU A 793 -35.23 25.89 14.37
CA GLU A 793 -34.41 27.05 14.00
C GLU A 793 -33.26 27.34 14.98
N LYS A 794 -33.29 26.77 16.19
CA LYS A 794 -32.37 27.08 17.29
C LYS A 794 -31.57 25.87 17.77
N ASN A 795 -32.14 24.67 17.78
CA ASN A 795 -31.56 23.49 18.40
C ASN A 795 -31.78 22.22 17.57
N LEU A 796 -30.82 21.30 17.68
CA LEU A 796 -30.98 19.89 17.35
C LEU A 796 -31.26 19.14 18.65
N ILE A 797 -32.31 18.32 18.64
CA ILE A 797 -32.73 17.52 19.79
C ILE A 797 -32.67 16.05 19.36
N GLY A 798 -32.04 15.23 20.18
CA GLY A 798 -31.95 13.80 19.95
C GLY A 798 -31.62 13.02 21.21
N SER A 799 -31.64 11.70 21.12
CA SER A 799 -31.33 10.82 22.24
C SER A 799 -30.29 9.76 21.87
N SER A 800 -29.52 9.30 22.85
CA SER A 800 -28.53 8.23 22.69
C SER A 800 -28.62 7.25 23.86
N GLU A 801 -28.38 5.96 23.62
CA GLU A 801 -28.26 4.97 24.71
C GLU A 801 -27.07 5.29 25.66
N ASN A 802 -26.08 6.07 25.21
CA ASN A 802 -24.90 6.43 26.01
C ASN A 802 -25.16 7.52 27.07
N PHE A 803 -25.88 8.57 26.69
CA PHE A 803 -26.03 9.80 27.50
C PHE A 803 -27.47 10.31 27.58
N GLY A 804 -28.44 9.56 27.04
CA GLY A 804 -29.84 9.94 27.03
C GLY A 804 -30.13 11.08 26.07
N ARG A 805 -31.15 11.87 26.41
CA ARG A 805 -31.66 12.97 25.58
C ARG A 805 -30.80 14.22 25.72
N MET A 806 -30.43 14.84 24.60
CA MET A 806 -29.60 16.04 24.52
C MET A 806 -30.21 17.07 23.58
N SER A 807 -30.06 18.35 23.93
CA SER A 807 -30.40 19.49 23.06
C SER A 807 -29.13 20.28 22.76
N ILE A 808 -28.76 20.34 21.49
CA ILE A 808 -27.55 21.00 21.01
C ILE A 808 -27.95 22.26 20.24
N PRO A 809 -27.54 23.46 20.68
CA PRO A 809 -27.78 24.69 19.94
C PRO A 809 -27.16 24.62 18.54
N ARG A 810 -27.88 25.10 17.53
CA ARG A 810 -27.38 25.16 16.13
C ARG A 810 -26.09 25.94 16.01
N THR A 811 -25.87 26.91 16.89
CA THR A 811 -24.60 27.67 16.97
C THR A 811 -23.39 26.83 17.38
N ALA A 812 -23.61 25.68 18.01
CA ALA A 812 -22.55 24.73 18.33
C ALA A 812 -22.33 23.70 17.20
N LEU A 813 -23.32 23.50 16.33
CA LEU A 813 -23.29 22.50 15.26
C LEU A 813 -22.46 22.95 14.06
N ARG A 814 -21.59 22.05 13.60
CA ARG A 814 -20.83 22.20 12.35
C ARG A 814 -21.49 21.45 11.21
N GLU A 815 -21.88 20.21 11.47
CA GLU A 815 -22.39 19.28 10.47
C GLU A 815 -23.31 18.26 11.13
N PHE A 816 -24.34 17.81 10.41
CA PHE A 816 -25.05 16.59 10.77
C PHE A 816 -25.38 15.76 9.53
N ARG A 817 -25.18 14.44 9.63
CA ARG A 817 -25.36 13.46 8.54
C ARG A 817 -26.48 12.49 8.86
N PHE A 818 -27.27 12.15 7.85
CA PHE A 818 -28.36 11.20 7.95
C PHE A 818 -27.92 9.80 7.49
N GLN A 819 -28.50 8.75 8.09
CA GLN A 819 -28.30 7.34 7.71
C GLN A 819 -26.83 6.91 7.66
N VAL A 820 -26.19 6.95 8.83
CA VAL A 820 -24.77 6.64 9.06
C VAL A 820 -24.40 5.16 8.79
N HIS A 821 -25.38 4.32 8.44
CA HIS A 821 -25.25 2.89 8.13
C HIS A 821 -25.28 2.58 6.62
N GLU A 822 -25.68 3.53 5.78
CA GLU A 822 -25.59 3.34 4.32
C GLU A 822 -24.24 3.88 3.84
N GLU A 823 -23.40 2.93 3.43
CA GLU A 823 -22.02 3.05 2.96
C GLU A 823 -21.72 4.22 1.99
N ILE A 824 -20.47 4.71 2.10
CA ILE A 824 -19.70 5.17 0.94
C ILE A 824 -19.56 3.95 0.01
N PRO A 825 -19.97 4.00 -1.27
CA PRO A 825 -19.96 2.82 -2.14
C PRO A 825 -18.62 2.07 -2.10
N GLY A 826 -18.62 0.84 -1.56
CA GLY A 826 -17.48 -0.07 -1.56
C GLY A 826 -16.83 -0.37 -0.20
N ALA A 827 -17.54 -0.25 0.92
CA ALA A 827 -17.01 -0.58 2.24
C ALA A 827 -17.64 -1.88 2.76
N VAL A 828 -17.00 -3.02 2.54
CA VAL A 828 -17.46 -4.31 3.10
C VAL A 828 -17.42 -4.24 4.63
N ASP A 829 -18.55 -4.55 5.28
CA ASP A 829 -18.67 -4.75 6.72
C ASP A 829 -17.81 -5.93 7.21
N ASP A 830 -17.12 -5.74 8.33
CA ASP A 830 -16.59 -6.84 9.16
C ASP A 830 -17.78 -7.49 9.91
N GLU A 831 -18.22 -8.66 9.45
CA GLU A 831 -18.90 -9.66 10.30
C GLU A 831 -17.88 -10.47 11.12
#